data_AF-A0A974YQK1-F1
#
_entry.id   AF-A0A974YQK1-F1
#
_cell.length_a   1.000
_cell.length_b   1.000
_cell.length_c   1.000
_cell.angle_alpha   90.00
_cell.angle_beta   90.00
_cell.angle_gamma   90.00
#
_symmetry.space_group_name_H-M   'P 1'
#
loop_
_entity.id
_entity.type
_entity.pdbx_description
1 polymer ?
#
loop_
_entity_poly.entity_id
_entity_poly.type
_entity_poly.pdbx_seq_one_letter_code
_entity_poly.pdbx_strand_id
1 'polypeptide(L)'
;MEAFRAERRLVAVLAVDIVGYSRLIEADEARTLSAIKAWRSEIFDPLMKEYHGRIVKLMGDGAIVEFGSVVDAVSCAVASQIRNASRQVGVAPQHGLLFRMGINLGDVVVDGDDLLGDGVNVAARLEQICEPGGLFVSGTAFDHLQGNFELPLEFIGEQHVKNIMRPVRVYRVRFEGSKRLSRFNVESLRRWGIPAALVLLLLIGAPAVWLAGRQESADATSAAETALPLPETPSIAVLPFDNLSSDAGQGYFADGMTDDLITELSKLSGIFVIARNSTFTYKGKPTKVQQVAEELGVHYVLEGSVRREGDHVRVNAQLIDAVDGHHLWAERYDGEMSSVFGLQDRVIKQIVSTLSVKLTSAEQKVAAVPETTNPQAYDTLLRGWEHLRRDSETGRIAATDFFQRAIVLDPNYSRAYASLAAANWRTGVSSGDFTRRENASRNLTRNLAKAMENPTPLAYAISAQVLAQQGRYGDAFAAIDRAMKLAPNDPDNHVSMARVLNATGHAAEAEQQVRLAMRFDPHPSLATLRMLAVSFFSQGKYDEAIDTFERVIEKRSDRLADYATLISSYGHLGRTDGIQALIDQYNKWATVYVGDTLTVQESAYDWYGSVLNYHRPYITLMQEGLRKAGVPEGAGTDLAFDDYVKFMTLTKGELSVDRTIKIDVAEARALLARGVPFIDVRAPLNYDDGHLPKAVNLSLITGLSKESLAQVAAKEDEVAFYGQGKHSAYAAYACAKAIAWGYTRIYYFAGGYMEWTDEGYPLVIEVKR
;
A
#
# COMPACT_ATOMS: atom_id res chain seq x y z
N MET A 1 -25.19 -36.51 18.03
CA MET A 1 -24.86 -35.06 18.02
C MET A 1 -26.18 -34.31 17.94
N GLU A 2 -26.54 -33.59 18.99
CA GLU A 2 -27.66 -32.64 18.96
C GLU A 2 -27.36 -31.59 17.89
N ALA A 3 -28.29 -31.42 16.95
CA ALA A 3 -28.18 -30.39 15.92
C ALA A 3 -28.25 -29.02 16.61
N PHE A 4 -27.20 -28.21 16.45
CA PHE A 4 -27.20 -26.82 16.88
C PHE A 4 -28.30 -26.08 16.10
N ARG A 5 -29.47 -25.92 16.73
CA ARG A 5 -30.65 -25.31 16.13
C ARG A 5 -30.48 -23.80 16.26
N ALA A 6 -29.96 -23.16 15.21
CA ALA A 6 -29.83 -21.71 15.18
C ALA A 6 -31.21 -21.07 15.38
N GLU A 7 -31.34 -20.19 16.37
CA GLU A 7 -32.62 -19.57 16.71
C GLU A 7 -32.96 -18.51 15.66
N ARG A 8 -34.03 -18.74 14.90
CA ARG A 8 -34.53 -17.79 13.92
C ARG A 8 -35.70 -16.99 14.49
N ARG A 9 -35.68 -15.69 14.30
CA ARG A 9 -36.74 -14.77 14.74
C ARG A 9 -37.12 -13.82 13.61
N LEU A 10 -38.40 -13.50 13.51
CA LEU A 10 -38.89 -12.45 12.63
C LEU A 10 -38.81 -11.12 13.39
N VAL A 11 -37.96 -10.19 12.95
CA VAL A 11 -37.74 -8.91 13.62
C VAL A 11 -37.70 -7.76 12.62
N ALA A 12 -38.04 -6.55 13.09
CA ALA A 12 -37.86 -5.34 12.30
C ALA A 12 -36.42 -4.83 12.49
N VAL A 13 -35.69 -4.67 11.40
CA VAL A 13 -34.30 -4.20 11.40
C VAL A 13 -34.25 -2.81 10.79
N LEU A 14 -33.68 -1.86 11.54
CA LEU A 14 -33.34 -0.51 11.09
C LEU A 14 -31.83 -0.45 10.83
N ALA A 15 -31.45 -0.06 9.62
CA ALA A 15 -30.10 0.36 9.27
C ALA A 15 -30.06 1.89 9.16
N VAL A 16 -29.04 2.52 9.74
CA VAL A 16 -28.79 3.97 9.67
C VAL A 16 -27.34 4.25 9.30
N ASP A 17 -27.11 5.26 8.48
CA ASP A 17 -25.79 5.76 8.07
C ASP A 17 -25.73 7.30 8.00
N ILE A 18 -24.55 7.89 8.19
CA ILE A 18 -24.29 9.33 8.09
C ILE A 18 -23.78 9.69 6.68
N VAL A 19 -24.53 10.56 6.01
CA VAL A 19 -24.20 11.01 4.64
C VAL A 19 -22.91 11.82 4.62
N GLY A 20 -21.92 11.30 3.90
CA GLY A 20 -20.63 11.97 3.70
C GLY A 20 -19.79 12.04 4.97
N TYR A 21 -19.90 11.04 5.85
CA TYR A 21 -19.14 10.94 7.10
C TYR A 21 -17.63 11.19 6.90
N SER A 22 -17.00 10.56 5.91
CA SER A 22 -15.57 10.77 5.63
C SER A 22 -15.22 12.23 5.32
N ARG A 23 -16.05 12.92 4.52
CA ARG A 23 -15.89 14.35 4.20
C ARG A 23 -16.07 15.24 5.45
N LEU A 24 -17.00 14.87 6.34
CA LEU A 24 -17.24 15.61 7.59
C LEU A 24 -16.07 15.45 8.58
N ILE A 25 -15.47 14.26 8.65
CA ILE A 25 -14.27 14.00 9.47
C ILE A 25 -13.05 14.73 8.90
N GLU A 26 -12.87 14.72 7.58
CA GLU A 26 -11.78 15.44 6.90
C GLU A 26 -11.88 16.96 7.10
N ALA A 27 -13.09 17.52 7.08
CA ALA A 27 -13.29 18.94 7.27
C ALA A 27 -13.01 19.41 8.72
N ASP A 28 -13.45 18.65 9.73
CA ASP A 28 -13.24 18.95 11.16
C ASP A 28 -13.57 17.72 12.03
N GLU A 29 -12.58 16.86 12.28
CA GLU A 29 -12.73 15.61 13.03
C GLU A 29 -13.30 15.85 14.44
N ALA A 30 -12.75 16.81 15.17
CA ALA A 30 -13.12 17.07 16.56
C ALA A 30 -14.58 17.57 16.68
N ARG A 31 -15.03 18.42 15.75
CA ARG A 31 -16.41 18.90 15.70
C ARG A 31 -17.36 17.79 15.28
N THR A 32 -17.01 17.01 14.25
CA THR A 32 -17.87 15.94 13.73
C THR A 32 -18.07 14.82 14.77
N LEU A 33 -17.00 14.37 15.43
CA LEU A 33 -17.11 13.37 16.50
C LEU A 33 -17.91 13.90 17.70
N SER A 34 -17.76 15.17 18.05
CA SER A 34 -18.55 15.82 19.09
C SER A 34 -20.04 15.90 18.72
N ALA A 35 -20.35 16.25 17.48
CA ALA A 35 -21.72 16.34 16.98
C ALA A 35 -22.42 14.97 16.94
N ILE A 36 -21.70 13.91 16.54
CA ILE A 36 -22.22 12.53 16.53
C ILE A 36 -22.45 12.01 17.95
N LYS A 37 -21.50 12.25 18.86
CA LYS A 37 -21.67 11.89 20.27
C LYS A 37 -22.90 12.57 20.87
N ALA A 38 -23.08 13.86 20.59
CA ALA A 38 -24.22 14.61 21.10
C ALA A 38 -25.56 14.15 20.49
N TRP A 39 -25.60 13.88 19.18
CA TRP A 39 -26.79 13.29 18.55
C TRP A 39 -27.13 11.92 19.17
N ARG A 40 -26.12 11.09 19.41
CA ARG A 40 -26.30 9.76 20.00
C ARG A 40 -26.87 9.85 21.42
N SER A 41 -26.26 10.64 22.30
CA SER A 41 -26.68 10.74 23.70
C SER A 41 -28.00 11.48 23.91
N GLU A 42 -28.29 12.49 23.09
CA GLU A 42 -29.45 13.38 23.30
C GLU A 42 -30.67 13.01 22.46
N ILE A 43 -30.47 12.33 21.32
CA ILE A 43 -31.56 11.99 20.39
C ILE A 43 -31.69 10.48 20.23
N PHE A 44 -30.64 9.80 19.78
CA PHE A 44 -30.77 8.41 19.36
C PHE A 44 -31.00 7.44 20.52
N ASP A 45 -30.14 7.47 21.55
CA ASP A 45 -30.24 6.56 22.70
C ASP A 45 -31.55 6.74 23.51
N PRO A 46 -32.08 7.96 23.74
CA PRO A 46 -33.40 8.15 24.34
C PRO A 46 -34.54 7.57 23.49
N LEU A 47 -34.49 7.75 22.16
CA LEU A 47 -35.49 7.19 21.25
C LEU A 47 -35.43 5.66 21.21
N MET A 48 -34.23 5.05 21.29
CA MET A 48 -34.10 3.60 21.39
C MET A 48 -34.84 3.07 22.63
N LYS A 49 -34.76 3.77 23.76
CA LYS A 49 -35.50 3.39 24.98
C LYS A 49 -37.00 3.64 24.87
N GLU A 50 -37.40 4.75 24.26
CA GLU A 50 -38.81 5.14 24.07
C GLU A 50 -39.57 4.16 23.14
N TYR A 51 -38.90 3.69 22.08
CA TYR A 51 -39.48 2.81 21.06
C TYR A 51 -38.92 1.38 21.10
N HIS A 52 -38.41 0.92 22.24
CA HIS A 52 -37.98 -0.48 22.44
C HIS A 52 -36.97 -1.02 21.42
N GLY A 53 -36.08 -0.17 20.91
CA GLY A 53 -35.00 -0.54 20.01
C GLY A 53 -33.79 -1.10 20.77
N ARG A 54 -33.23 -2.22 20.28
CA ARG A 54 -31.95 -2.78 20.76
C ARG A 54 -30.88 -2.58 19.69
N ILE A 55 -29.82 -1.86 20.02
CA ILE A 55 -28.67 -1.70 19.11
C ILE A 55 -27.93 -3.03 19.05
N VAL A 56 -27.89 -3.61 17.85
CA VAL A 56 -27.22 -4.89 17.57
C VAL A 56 -25.76 -4.63 17.20
N LYS A 57 -25.53 -3.60 16.37
CA LYS A 57 -24.18 -3.29 15.87
C LYS A 57 -23.98 -1.81 15.64
N LEU A 58 -22.78 -1.32 15.97
CA LEU A 58 -22.33 0.05 15.73
C LEU A 58 -21.21 0.03 14.71
N MET A 59 -21.27 0.92 13.72
CA MET A 59 -20.35 0.96 12.58
C MET A 59 -19.51 2.25 12.50
N GLY A 60 -19.55 3.10 13.54
CA GLY A 60 -18.82 4.37 13.57
C GLY A 60 -19.61 5.50 12.88
N ASP A 61 -19.92 5.31 11.61
CA ASP A 61 -20.79 6.17 10.79
C ASP A 61 -22.26 5.71 10.73
N GLY A 62 -22.52 4.46 11.14
CA GLY A 62 -23.87 3.88 11.14
C GLY A 62 -24.20 2.97 12.33
N ALA A 63 -25.41 2.44 12.32
CA ALA A 63 -25.89 1.46 13.30
C ALA A 63 -26.92 0.50 12.69
N ILE A 64 -26.94 -0.73 13.22
CA ILE A 64 -28.01 -1.71 13.00
C ILE A 64 -28.76 -1.89 14.31
N VAL A 65 -30.08 -1.71 14.26
CA VAL A 65 -30.97 -1.76 15.41
C VAL A 65 -32.10 -2.74 15.13
N GLU A 66 -32.40 -3.58 16.11
CA GLU A 66 -33.58 -4.45 16.07
C GLU A 66 -34.75 -3.85 16.87
N PHE A 67 -35.94 -4.12 16.39
CA PHE A 67 -37.21 -3.78 17.02
C PHE A 67 -38.13 -4.99 16.99
N GLY A 68 -38.88 -5.18 18.08
CA GLY A 68 -39.98 -6.16 18.13
C GLY A 68 -41.22 -5.74 17.33
N SER A 69 -41.29 -4.50 16.87
CA SER A 69 -42.43 -3.89 16.20
C SER A 69 -41.97 -3.04 15.02
N VAL A 70 -42.59 -3.23 13.84
CA VAL A 70 -42.32 -2.38 12.66
C VAL A 70 -42.79 -0.94 12.91
N VAL A 71 -43.89 -0.77 13.65
CA VAL A 71 -44.43 0.55 13.99
C VAL A 71 -43.44 1.31 14.87
N ASP A 72 -42.82 0.63 15.84
CA ASP A 72 -41.82 1.22 16.73
C ASP A 72 -40.56 1.61 15.95
N ALA A 73 -40.09 0.72 15.06
CA ALA A 73 -38.94 0.99 14.20
C ALA A 73 -39.14 2.25 13.34
N VAL A 74 -40.30 2.36 12.68
CA VAL A 74 -40.61 3.49 11.80
C VAL A 74 -40.84 4.76 12.62
N SER A 75 -41.58 4.69 13.73
CA SER A 75 -41.82 5.85 14.61
C SER A 75 -40.51 6.39 15.17
N CYS A 76 -39.62 5.50 15.60
CA CYS A 76 -38.30 5.85 16.10
C CYS A 76 -37.44 6.53 15.03
N ALA A 77 -37.41 5.97 13.82
CA ALA A 77 -36.64 6.52 12.70
C ALA A 77 -37.16 7.91 12.30
N VAL A 78 -38.48 8.08 12.22
CA VAL A 78 -39.10 9.38 11.92
C VAL A 78 -38.81 10.41 13.02
N ALA A 79 -39.00 10.04 14.29
CA ALA A 79 -38.72 10.93 15.42
C ALA A 79 -37.24 11.35 15.45
N SER A 80 -36.33 10.43 15.12
CA SER A 80 -34.89 10.70 15.02
C SER A 80 -34.59 11.70 13.91
N GLN A 81 -35.16 11.52 12.72
CA GLN A 81 -34.98 12.44 11.59
C GLN A 81 -35.55 13.84 11.89
N ILE A 82 -36.72 13.94 12.51
CA ILE A 82 -37.35 15.24 12.86
C ILE A 82 -36.53 15.98 13.93
N ARG A 83 -36.14 15.29 15.02
CA ARG A 83 -35.34 15.88 16.09
C ARG A 83 -33.95 16.29 15.59
N ASN A 84 -33.33 15.49 14.71
CA ASN A 84 -32.06 15.87 14.07
C ASN A 84 -32.22 17.07 13.14
N ALA A 85 -33.22 17.08 12.25
CA ALA A 85 -33.48 18.21 11.35
C ALA A 85 -33.68 19.53 12.12
N SER A 86 -34.33 19.47 13.29
CA SER A 86 -34.52 20.63 14.17
C SER A 86 -33.20 21.14 14.78
N ARG A 87 -32.26 20.22 15.08
CA ARG A 87 -30.92 20.55 15.59
C ARG A 87 -30.01 21.14 14.50
N GLN A 88 -30.20 20.76 13.24
CA GLN A 88 -29.40 21.25 12.12
C GLN A 88 -29.82 22.66 11.65
N VAL A 89 -30.89 23.24 12.21
CA VAL A 89 -31.30 24.62 11.90
C VAL A 89 -30.21 25.61 12.34
N GLY A 90 -29.59 26.28 11.37
CA GLY A 90 -28.52 27.26 11.61
C GLY A 90 -27.09 26.68 11.56
N VAL A 91 -26.94 25.36 11.36
CA VAL A 91 -25.65 24.73 11.10
C VAL A 91 -25.29 24.90 9.62
N ALA A 92 -24.06 25.31 9.32
CA ALA A 92 -23.60 25.44 7.94
C ALA A 92 -23.72 24.09 7.21
N PRO A 93 -24.20 24.03 5.94
CA PRO A 93 -24.44 22.77 5.22
C PRO A 93 -23.23 21.84 5.17
N GLN A 94 -22.02 22.41 5.14
CA GLN A 94 -20.77 21.66 5.14
C GLN A 94 -20.47 20.89 6.43
N HIS A 95 -21.14 21.22 7.54
CA HIS A 95 -21.00 20.60 8.87
C HIS A 95 -22.28 19.91 9.36
N GLY A 96 -23.34 19.87 8.54
CA GLY A 96 -24.64 19.33 8.94
C GLY A 96 -24.65 17.79 8.93
N LEU A 97 -25.22 17.18 9.97
CA LEU A 97 -25.43 15.72 10.02
C LEU A 97 -26.75 15.36 9.31
N LEU A 98 -26.65 14.59 8.23
CA LEU A 98 -27.80 14.01 7.52
C LEU A 98 -27.70 12.49 7.59
N PHE A 99 -28.82 11.84 7.89
CA PHE A 99 -28.88 10.39 8.01
C PHE A 99 -29.68 9.76 6.87
N ARG A 100 -29.24 8.60 6.41
CA ARG A 100 -30.05 7.69 5.59
C ARG A 100 -30.53 6.56 6.49
N MET A 101 -31.78 6.14 6.29
CA MET A 101 -32.39 5.09 7.08
C MET A 101 -33.18 4.11 6.21
N GLY A 102 -33.03 2.82 6.50
CA GLY A 102 -33.72 1.72 5.83
C GLY A 102 -34.29 0.73 6.82
N ILE A 103 -35.56 0.37 6.69
CA ILE A 103 -36.24 -0.59 7.58
C ILE A 103 -36.73 -1.79 6.78
N ASN A 104 -36.44 -2.98 7.28
CA ASN A 104 -36.99 -4.22 6.76
C ASN A 104 -37.53 -5.11 7.87
N LEU A 105 -38.66 -5.78 7.61
CA LEU A 105 -39.13 -6.90 8.42
C LEU A 105 -38.73 -8.21 7.72
N GLY A 106 -37.95 -9.05 8.39
CA GLY A 106 -37.51 -10.31 7.81
C GLY A 106 -36.97 -11.29 8.86
N ASP A 107 -36.85 -12.55 8.44
CA ASP A 107 -36.25 -13.59 9.28
C ASP A 107 -34.75 -13.33 9.44
N VAL A 108 -34.30 -13.35 10.69
CA VAL A 108 -32.90 -13.24 11.08
C VAL A 108 -32.51 -14.44 11.94
N VAL A 109 -31.25 -14.83 11.86
CA VAL A 109 -30.60 -15.80 12.74
C VAL A 109 -29.94 -15.02 13.86
N VAL A 110 -30.28 -15.36 15.10
CA VAL A 110 -29.63 -14.78 16.30
C VAL A 110 -28.34 -15.55 16.57
N ASP A 111 -27.21 -14.84 16.56
CA ASP A 111 -25.90 -15.39 16.92
C ASP A 111 -25.30 -14.58 18.07
N GLY A 112 -25.56 -15.04 19.31
CA GLY A 112 -25.22 -14.29 20.51
C GLY A 112 -25.96 -12.95 20.60
N ASP A 113 -25.20 -11.85 20.56
CA ASP A 113 -25.71 -10.47 20.56
C ASP A 113 -25.84 -9.86 19.14
N ASP A 114 -25.48 -10.59 18.08
CA ASP A 114 -25.54 -10.12 16.68
C ASP A 114 -26.75 -10.73 15.92
N LEU A 115 -27.13 -10.07 14.81
CA LEU A 115 -28.17 -10.53 13.89
C LEU A 115 -27.58 -10.79 12.51
N LEU A 116 -27.78 -12.01 12.01
CA LEU A 116 -27.29 -12.43 10.70
C LEU A 116 -28.44 -12.90 9.81
N GLY A 117 -28.36 -12.63 8.51
CA GLY A 117 -29.30 -13.14 7.52
C GLY A 117 -29.87 -12.09 6.58
N ASP A 118 -30.75 -12.55 5.70
CA ASP A 118 -31.29 -11.74 4.60
C ASP A 118 -32.09 -10.52 5.11
N GLY A 119 -32.72 -10.63 6.27
CA GLY A 119 -33.46 -9.53 6.91
C GLY A 119 -32.62 -8.28 7.14
N VAL A 120 -31.35 -8.44 7.57
CA VAL A 120 -30.41 -7.34 7.83
C VAL A 120 -29.86 -6.78 6.52
N ASN A 121 -29.55 -7.65 5.56
CA ASN A 121 -29.04 -7.25 4.24
C ASN A 121 -30.02 -6.37 3.47
N VAL A 122 -31.32 -6.65 3.57
CA VAL A 122 -32.36 -5.80 2.94
C VAL A 122 -32.42 -4.43 3.61
N ALA A 123 -32.44 -4.35 4.94
CA ALA A 123 -32.48 -3.08 5.67
C ALA A 123 -31.30 -2.17 5.29
N ALA A 124 -30.08 -2.72 5.28
CA ALA A 124 -28.88 -2.00 4.86
C ALA A 124 -28.95 -1.54 3.40
N ARG A 125 -29.51 -2.35 2.50
CA ARG A 125 -29.65 -1.94 1.09
C ARG A 125 -30.66 -0.81 0.90
N LEU A 126 -31.76 -0.84 1.65
CA LEU A 126 -32.76 0.23 1.64
C LEU A 126 -32.17 1.54 2.14
N GLU A 127 -31.32 1.49 3.17
CA GLU A 127 -30.57 2.64 3.68
C GLU A 127 -29.67 3.21 2.57
N GLN A 128 -28.85 2.39 1.92
CA GLN A 128 -27.89 2.84 0.90
C GLN A 128 -28.51 3.61 -0.27
N ILE A 129 -29.70 3.17 -0.72
CA ILE A 129 -30.43 3.81 -1.82
C ILE A 129 -31.33 4.96 -1.35
N CYS A 130 -31.46 5.14 -0.04
CA CYS A 130 -32.26 6.19 0.56
C CYS A 130 -31.64 7.57 0.26
N GLU A 131 -32.51 8.55 0.03
CA GLU A 131 -32.06 9.94 -0.12
C GLU A 131 -31.60 10.51 1.23
N PRO A 132 -30.62 11.45 1.26
CA PRO A 132 -30.17 12.10 2.50
C PRO A 132 -31.33 12.69 3.31
N GLY A 133 -31.45 12.33 4.59
CA GLY A 133 -32.56 12.73 5.46
C GLY A 133 -33.85 11.92 5.25
N GLY A 134 -33.81 10.89 4.40
CA GLY A 134 -34.95 10.04 4.07
C GLY A 134 -35.07 8.79 4.95
N LEU A 135 -36.22 8.11 4.79
CA LEU A 135 -36.51 6.81 5.38
C LEU A 135 -37.23 5.92 4.36
N PHE A 136 -36.62 4.78 4.02
CA PHE A 136 -37.22 3.75 3.17
C PHE A 136 -37.62 2.52 3.98
N VAL A 137 -38.75 1.92 3.62
CA VAL A 137 -39.28 0.69 4.22
C VAL A 137 -39.49 -0.38 3.15
N SER A 138 -39.22 -1.63 3.48
CA SER A 138 -39.48 -2.76 2.59
C SER A 138 -40.98 -3.02 2.44
N GLY A 139 -41.36 -3.78 1.41
CA GLY A 139 -42.74 -4.22 1.23
C GLY A 139 -43.26 -5.05 2.39
N THR A 140 -42.43 -5.90 3.00
CA THR A 140 -42.83 -6.71 4.16
C THR A 140 -43.07 -5.86 5.41
N ALA A 141 -42.32 -4.76 5.58
CA ALA A 141 -42.59 -3.77 6.61
C ALA A 141 -43.85 -2.97 6.30
N PHE A 142 -44.01 -2.51 5.05
CA PHE A 142 -45.19 -1.79 4.57
C PHE A 142 -46.49 -2.57 4.78
N ASP A 143 -46.51 -3.86 4.46
CA ASP A 143 -47.70 -4.71 4.60
C ASP A 143 -48.17 -4.77 6.08
N HIS A 144 -47.27 -4.63 7.06
CA HIS A 144 -47.58 -4.60 8.49
C HIS A 144 -47.86 -3.19 9.05
N LEU A 145 -47.65 -2.14 8.26
CA LEU A 145 -48.01 -0.76 8.61
C LEU A 145 -49.44 -0.40 8.17
N GLN A 146 -50.05 -1.17 7.25
CA GLN A 146 -51.38 -0.90 6.73
C GLN A 146 -52.44 -0.94 7.84
N GLY A 147 -53.05 0.22 8.13
CA GLY A 147 -54.15 0.39 9.10
C GLY A 147 -53.76 1.01 10.44
N ASN A 148 -52.46 1.09 10.78
CA ASN A 148 -51.98 1.49 12.12
C ASN A 148 -50.94 2.63 12.13
N PHE A 149 -50.65 3.27 10.99
CA PHE A 149 -49.61 4.31 10.90
C PHE A 149 -50.10 5.54 10.12
N GLU A 150 -49.98 6.73 10.71
CA GLU A 150 -50.61 7.97 10.23
C GLU A 150 -49.83 8.70 9.12
N LEU A 151 -48.62 8.25 8.75
CA LEU A 151 -47.77 8.94 7.75
C LEU A 151 -47.96 8.39 6.33
N PRO A 152 -47.94 9.25 5.28
CA PRO A 152 -48.03 8.79 3.90
C PRO A 152 -46.82 7.95 3.47
N LEU A 153 -47.11 6.83 2.79
CA LEU A 153 -46.11 5.90 2.23
C LEU A 153 -46.19 5.94 0.70
N GLU A 154 -45.09 6.31 0.04
CA GLU A 154 -44.99 6.43 -1.42
C GLU A 154 -44.21 5.25 -2.00
N PHE A 155 -44.77 4.55 -2.99
CA PHE A 155 -44.07 3.45 -3.66
C PHE A 155 -42.97 3.98 -4.60
N ILE A 156 -41.74 3.50 -4.42
CA ILE A 156 -40.53 3.96 -5.15
C ILE A 156 -40.10 2.96 -6.23
N GLY A 157 -40.64 1.74 -6.20
CA GLY A 157 -40.35 0.69 -7.18
C GLY A 157 -39.83 -0.60 -6.54
N GLU A 158 -39.39 -1.51 -7.40
CA GLU A 158 -38.84 -2.80 -7.04
C GLU A 158 -37.31 -2.80 -7.15
N GLN A 159 -36.64 -3.28 -6.10
CA GLN A 159 -35.18 -3.30 -5.99
C GLN A 159 -34.66 -4.73 -5.90
N HIS A 160 -33.66 -5.06 -6.70
CA HIS A 160 -33.00 -6.36 -6.63
C HIS A 160 -31.90 -6.32 -5.56
N VAL A 161 -32.00 -7.21 -4.58
CA VAL A 161 -31.03 -7.34 -3.49
C VAL A 161 -30.26 -8.65 -3.67
N LYS A 162 -28.95 -8.64 -3.43
CA LYS A 162 -28.11 -9.83 -3.53
C LYS A 162 -28.66 -10.93 -2.60
N ASN A 163 -28.69 -12.18 -3.08
CA ASN A 163 -29.16 -13.37 -2.37
C ASN A 163 -30.67 -13.46 -2.08
N ILE A 164 -31.50 -12.57 -2.65
CA ILE A 164 -32.96 -12.71 -2.64
C ILE A 164 -33.46 -12.85 -4.08
N MET A 165 -34.02 -14.02 -4.39
CA MET A 165 -34.52 -14.38 -5.73
C MET A 165 -35.67 -13.47 -6.23
N ARG A 166 -36.32 -12.72 -5.34
CA ARG A 166 -37.49 -11.88 -5.66
C ARG A 166 -37.17 -10.40 -5.41
N PRO A 167 -37.58 -9.49 -6.31
CA PRO A 167 -37.41 -8.07 -6.08
C PRO A 167 -38.14 -7.61 -4.81
N VAL A 168 -37.50 -6.71 -4.06
CA VAL A 168 -38.05 -6.11 -2.85
C VAL A 168 -38.78 -4.83 -3.23
N ARG A 169 -40.08 -4.75 -2.93
CA ARG A 169 -40.86 -3.51 -3.05
C ARG A 169 -40.35 -2.48 -2.04
N VAL A 170 -40.16 -1.25 -2.46
CA VAL A 170 -39.64 -0.17 -1.60
C VAL A 170 -40.64 0.96 -1.50
N TYR A 171 -40.86 1.45 -0.27
CA TYR A 171 -41.72 2.58 0.01
C TYR A 171 -40.97 3.66 0.78
N ARG A 172 -41.19 4.92 0.43
CA ARG A 172 -40.66 6.09 1.14
C ARG A 172 -41.68 6.55 2.18
N VAL A 173 -41.24 6.81 3.40
CA VAL A 173 -42.04 7.43 4.46
C VAL A 173 -41.99 8.95 4.30
N ARG A 174 -43.15 9.61 4.25
CA ARG A 174 -43.26 11.07 4.18
C ARG A 174 -43.56 11.66 5.56
N PHE A 175 -42.71 12.55 6.04
CA PHE A 175 -42.91 13.32 7.29
C PHE A 175 -42.41 14.76 7.13
N GLU A 176 -42.95 15.68 7.93
CA GLU A 176 -42.53 17.09 7.96
C GLU A 176 -41.07 17.17 8.41
N GLY A 177 -40.20 17.59 7.48
CA GLY A 177 -38.74 17.48 7.58
C GLY A 177 -38.10 16.99 6.27
N SER A 178 -38.86 16.24 5.46
CA SER A 178 -38.42 15.72 4.14
C SER A 178 -38.48 16.74 2.98
N LYS A 179 -38.34 18.06 3.25
CA LYS A 179 -38.44 19.09 2.21
C LYS A 179 -37.28 18.94 1.20
N ARG A 180 -37.66 18.56 -0.02
CA ARG A 180 -36.92 18.62 -1.29
C ARG A 180 -35.96 19.83 -1.31
N LEU A 181 -34.65 19.60 -1.32
CA LEU A 181 -33.69 20.61 -1.83
C LEU A 181 -33.84 20.63 -3.35
N SER A 182 -34.89 21.29 -3.82
CA SER A 182 -35.18 21.54 -5.23
C SER A 182 -34.78 22.96 -5.56
N ARG A 183 -33.97 23.09 -6.63
CA ARG A 183 -33.90 24.16 -7.62
C ARG A 183 -34.54 25.50 -7.22
N PHE A 184 -33.70 26.54 -7.22
CA PHE A 184 -34.07 27.95 -7.31
C PHE A 184 -35.31 28.17 -8.16
N ASN A 185 -36.38 28.67 -7.53
CA ASN A 185 -37.59 29.07 -8.22
C ASN A 185 -37.60 30.60 -8.31
N VAL A 186 -37.35 31.10 -9.51
CA VAL A 186 -37.44 32.53 -9.85
C VAL A 186 -38.89 32.80 -10.27
N GLU A 187 -39.73 33.21 -9.32
CA GLU A 187 -41.04 33.79 -9.64
C GLU A 187 -41.35 34.97 -8.72
N SER A 188 -40.69 36.10 -8.95
CA SER A 188 -41.28 37.41 -8.63
C SER A 188 -40.69 38.53 -9.48
N LEU A 189 -40.86 38.52 -10.80
CA LEU A 189 -40.71 39.75 -11.59
C LEU A 189 -41.53 39.68 -12.89
N ARG A 190 -42.84 39.39 -12.73
CA ARG A 190 -43.83 39.58 -13.80
C ARG A 190 -44.42 40.97 -13.71
N ARG A 191 -43.76 41.91 -14.41
CA ARG A 191 -44.16 43.24 -14.87
C ARG A 191 -42.80 43.83 -15.26
N TRP A 192 -42.31 43.68 -16.48
CA TRP A 192 -42.65 44.53 -17.64
C TRP A 192 -42.37 43.70 -18.91
N GLY A 193 -43.37 43.55 -19.76
CA GLY A 193 -43.34 42.64 -20.90
C GLY A 193 -42.70 43.24 -22.15
N ILE A 194 -41.85 42.41 -22.79
CA ILE A 194 -41.88 42.04 -24.23
C ILE A 194 -40.83 42.63 -25.22
N PRO A 195 -40.12 43.77 -25.06
CA PRO A 195 -39.13 44.15 -26.10
C PRO A 195 -37.76 43.45 -25.99
N ALA A 196 -37.38 42.88 -24.84
CA ALA A 196 -36.01 42.38 -24.62
C ALA A 196 -35.77 40.92 -25.08
N ALA A 197 -36.83 40.15 -25.34
CA ALA A 197 -36.73 38.70 -25.60
C ALA A 197 -36.19 38.35 -27.01
N LEU A 198 -36.38 39.25 -27.99
CA LEU A 198 -35.97 39.00 -29.39
C LEU A 198 -34.47 39.20 -29.63
N VAL A 199 -33.83 40.12 -28.88
CA VAL A 199 -32.39 40.38 -29.00
C VAL A 199 -31.57 39.27 -28.32
N LEU A 200 -32.10 38.67 -27.25
CA LEU A 200 -31.44 37.60 -26.51
C LEU A 200 -31.48 36.25 -27.25
N LEU A 201 -32.55 35.97 -28.01
CA LEU A 201 -32.70 34.73 -28.80
C LEU A 201 -31.67 34.61 -29.93
N LEU A 202 -31.28 35.74 -30.54
CA LEU A 202 -30.26 35.76 -31.61
C LEU A 202 -28.82 35.66 -31.08
N LEU A 203 -28.54 36.13 -29.87
CA LEU A 203 -27.21 36.06 -29.25
C LEU A 203 -26.94 34.72 -28.54
N ILE A 204 -27.97 33.97 -28.15
CA ILE A 204 -27.85 32.65 -27.50
C ILE A 204 -27.93 31.49 -28.52
N GLY A 205 -28.63 31.67 -29.64
CA GLY A 205 -28.84 30.59 -30.63
C GLY A 205 -27.58 30.15 -31.38
N ALA A 206 -26.69 31.09 -31.73
CA ALA A 206 -25.47 30.76 -32.47
C ALA A 206 -24.38 30.06 -31.62
N PRO A 207 -24.16 30.42 -30.34
CA PRO A 207 -23.25 29.67 -29.46
C PRO A 207 -23.83 28.32 -29.02
N ALA A 208 -25.15 28.20 -28.81
CA ALA A 208 -25.77 26.96 -28.33
C ALA A 208 -25.69 25.82 -29.34
N VAL A 209 -25.76 26.10 -30.64
CA VAL A 209 -25.58 25.10 -31.70
C VAL A 209 -24.09 24.71 -31.86
N TRP A 210 -23.17 25.61 -31.54
CA TRP A 210 -21.73 25.33 -31.55
C TRP A 210 -21.24 24.57 -30.29
N LEU A 211 -21.93 24.73 -29.15
CA LEU A 211 -21.67 23.98 -27.92
C LEU A 211 -22.41 22.62 -27.87
N ALA A 212 -23.60 22.50 -28.44
CA ALA A 212 -24.34 21.23 -28.45
C ALA A 212 -23.60 20.12 -29.23
N GLY A 213 -22.86 20.48 -30.29
CA GLY A 213 -21.98 19.54 -31.01
C GLY A 213 -20.74 19.09 -30.22
N ARG A 214 -20.34 19.82 -29.17
CA ARG A 214 -19.25 19.40 -28.25
C ARG A 214 -19.75 18.58 -27.07
N GLN A 215 -21.01 18.71 -26.68
CA GLN A 215 -21.54 18.08 -25.47
C GLN A 215 -21.91 16.60 -25.66
N GLU A 216 -22.34 16.20 -26.86
CA GLU A 216 -22.43 14.76 -27.20
C GLU A 216 -21.05 14.09 -27.28
N SER A 217 -19.98 14.86 -27.55
CA SER A 217 -18.61 14.34 -27.49
C SER A 217 -18.09 14.28 -26.04
N ALA A 218 -18.41 15.25 -25.18
CA ALA A 218 -17.87 15.35 -23.82
C ALA A 218 -18.46 14.32 -22.83
N ASP A 219 -19.76 14.01 -22.90
CA ASP A 219 -20.38 13.00 -22.02
C ASP A 219 -19.98 11.57 -22.41
N ALA A 220 -19.69 11.33 -23.69
CA ALA A 220 -19.08 10.08 -24.15
C ALA A 220 -17.57 10.01 -23.80
N THR A 221 -16.89 11.15 -23.65
CA THR A 221 -15.45 11.20 -23.29
C THR A 221 -15.25 11.05 -21.77
N SER A 222 -16.14 11.59 -20.93
CA SER A 222 -16.00 11.53 -19.45
C SER A 222 -16.31 10.16 -18.86
N ALA A 223 -17.26 9.40 -19.43
CA ALA A 223 -17.49 7.99 -19.04
C ALA A 223 -16.41 7.05 -19.60
N ALA A 224 -15.78 7.42 -20.73
CA ALA A 224 -14.64 6.70 -21.30
C ALA A 224 -13.29 7.05 -20.62
N GLU A 225 -13.24 8.08 -19.76
CA GLU A 225 -12.00 8.52 -19.10
C GLU A 225 -11.64 7.69 -17.86
N THR A 226 -12.57 6.89 -17.33
CA THR A 226 -12.35 6.02 -16.14
C THR A 226 -12.13 4.55 -16.45
N ALA A 227 -12.44 4.07 -17.66
CA ALA A 227 -12.25 2.66 -18.02
C ALA A 227 -10.81 2.44 -18.51
N LEU A 228 -10.08 1.54 -17.83
CA LEU A 228 -8.76 1.13 -18.29
C LEU A 228 -8.88 0.44 -19.66
N PRO A 229 -8.06 0.79 -20.67
CA PRO A 229 -8.21 0.21 -22.00
C PRO A 229 -7.93 -1.29 -21.97
N LEU A 230 -8.60 -2.08 -22.82
CA LEU A 230 -8.31 -3.51 -22.93
C LEU A 230 -6.96 -3.72 -23.66
N PRO A 231 -6.09 -4.62 -23.18
CA PRO A 231 -4.89 -5.02 -23.90
C PRO A 231 -5.19 -5.70 -25.25
N GLU A 232 -4.26 -5.64 -26.20
CA GLU A 232 -4.37 -6.37 -27.48
C GLU A 232 -4.21 -7.89 -27.31
N THR A 233 -3.48 -8.32 -26.28
CA THR A 233 -3.33 -9.72 -25.89
C THR A 233 -4.50 -10.17 -25.02
N PRO A 234 -4.81 -11.48 -24.95
CA PRO A 234 -5.75 -12.00 -23.98
C PRO A 234 -5.37 -11.53 -22.58
N SER A 235 -6.31 -10.92 -21.86
CA SER A 235 -6.07 -10.33 -20.55
C SER A 235 -6.94 -10.99 -19.49
N ILE A 236 -6.36 -11.39 -18.37
CA ILE A 236 -7.04 -12.16 -17.32
C ILE A 236 -6.83 -11.55 -15.92
N ALA A 237 -7.90 -11.50 -15.14
CA ALA A 237 -7.82 -11.32 -13.69
C ALA A 237 -8.22 -12.63 -12.98
N VAL A 238 -7.41 -13.07 -12.01
CA VAL A 238 -7.75 -14.23 -11.17
C VAL A 238 -8.23 -13.73 -9.82
N LEU A 239 -9.52 -13.90 -9.54
CA LEU A 239 -10.10 -13.49 -8.26
C LEU A 239 -9.72 -14.46 -7.14
N PRO A 240 -9.65 -13.99 -5.89
CA PRO A 240 -9.43 -14.84 -4.71
C PRO A 240 -10.40 -16.01 -4.67
N PHE A 241 -9.90 -17.24 -4.68
CA PHE A 241 -10.76 -18.41 -4.58
C PHE A 241 -11.39 -18.50 -3.19
N ASP A 242 -12.68 -18.83 -3.15
CA ASP A 242 -13.40 -19.02 -1.89
C ASP A 242 -12.86 -20.24 -1.12
N ASN A 243 -12.62 -20.08 0.18
CA ASN A 243 -12.31 -21.22 1.05
C ASN A 243 -13.61 -21.92 1.47
N LEU A 244 -13.87 -23.10 0.90
CA LEU A 244 -15.01 -23.97 1.23
C LEU A 244 -14.62 -25.16 2.12
N SER A 245 -13.46 -25.07 2.78
CA SER A 245 -13.00 -26.04 3.79
C SER A 245 -13.73 -25.85 5.11
N SER A 246 -13.88 -26.91 5.90
CA SER A 246 -14.50 -26.82 7.23
C SER A 246 -13.67 -26.04 8.25
N ASP A 247 -12.35 -25.98 8.06
CA ASP A 247 -11.41 -25.20 8.87
C ASP A 247 -11.19 -23.81 8.25
N ALA A 248 -11.73 -22.77 8.90
CA ALA A 248 -11.54 -21.38 8.49
C ALA A 248 -10.06 -20.95 8.52
N GLY A 249 -9.22 -21.63 9.31
CA GLY A 249 -7.77 -21.43 9.37
C GLY A 249 -7.04 -21.80 8.07
N GLN A 250 -7.69 -22.48 7.13
CA GLN A 250 -7.13 -22.83 5.81
C GLN A 250 -7.28 -21.72 4.75
N GLY A 251 -7.74 -20.52 5.13
CA GLY A 251 -7.87 -19.40 4.18
C GLY A 251 -6.57 -19.07 3.44
N TYR A 252 -5.41 -19.21 4.10
CA TYR A 252 -4.10 -19.00 3.48
C TYR A 252 -3.82 -19.98 2.32
N PHE A 253 -4.40 -21.18 2.36
CA PHE A 253 -4.17 -22.20 1.34
C PHE A 253 -4.92 -21.87 0.05
N ALA A 254 -6.20 -21.47 0.16
CA ALA A 254 -6.99 -21.00 -0.99
C ALA A 254 -6.37 -19.73 -1.62
N ASP A 255 -5.98 -18.77 -0.77
CA ASP A 255 -5.28 -17.56 -1.19
C ASP A 255 -3.92 -17.86 -1.85
N GLY A 256 -3.17 -18.80 -1.27
CA GLY A 256 -1.87 -19.24 -1.78
C GLY A 256 -2.00 -19.91 -3.14
N MET A 257 -2.97 -20.81 -3.33
CA MET A 257 -3.24 -21.43 -4.63
C MET A 257 -3.66 -20.40 -5.68
N THR A 258 -4.48 -19.42 -5.30
CA THR A 258 -4.89 -18.33 -6.20
C THR A 258 -3.67 -17.51 -6.63
N ASP A 259 -2.82 -17.11 -5.68
CA ASP A 259 -1.63 -16.32 -5.95
C ASP A 259 -0.60 -17.08 -6.79
N ASP A 260 -0.49 -18.39 -6.59
CA ASP A 260 0.36 -19.25 -7.41
C ASP A 260 -0.16 -19.34 -8.85
N LEU A 261 -1.48 -19.40 -9.07
CA LEU A 261 -2.03 -19.31 -10.43
C LEU A 261 -1.69 -17.97 -11.08
N ILE A 262 -1.81 -16.85 -10.36
CA ILE A 262 -1.41 -15.52 -10.86
C ILE A 262 0.08 -15.53 -11.20
N THR A 263 0.92 -16.07 -10.32
CA THR A 263 2.38 -16.14 -10.49
C THR A 263 2.77 -16.96 -11.71
N GLU A 264 2.18 -18.15 -11.90
CA GLU A 264 2.48 -19.01 -13.06
C GLU A 264 1.97 -18.41 -14.37
N LEU A 265 0.76 -17.83 -14.38
CA LEU A 265 0.24 -17.13 -15.57
C LEU A 265 1.10 -15.91 -15.92
N SER A 266 1.67 -15.23 -14.91
CA SER A 266 2.51 -14.04 -15.15
C SER A 266 3.81 -14.35 -15.89
N LYS A 267 4.24 -15.62 -15.89
CA LYS A 267 5.40 -16.13 -16.66
C LYS A 267 5.12 -16.25 -18.16
N LEU A 268 3.87 -16.15 -18.59
CA LEU A 268 3.46 -16.34 -19.96
C LEU A 268 3.41 -14.99 -20.70
N SER A 269 4.25 -14.81 -21.71
CA SER A 269 4.33 -13.57 -22.50
C SER A 269 3.10 -13.32 -23.38
N GLY A 270 2.35 -14.37 -23.72
CA GLY A 270 1.18 -14.30 -24.59
C GLY A 270 -0.14 -13.92 -23.90
N ILE A 271 -0.12 -13.61 -22.60
CA ILE A 271 -1.30 -13.24 -21.82
C ILE A 271 -0.96 -12.05 -20.92
N PHE A 272 -1.88 -11.10 -20.79
CA PHE A 272 -1.79 -9.98 -19.87
C PHE A 272 -2.46 -10.37 -18.53
N VAL A 273 -1.73 -10.31 -17.42
CA VAL A 273 -2.23 -10.82 -16.12
C VAL A 273 -2.33 -9.69 -15.11
N ILE A 274 -3.49 -9.56 -14.45
CA ILE A 274 -3.63 -8.64 -13.33
C ILE A 274 -3.04 -9.26 -12.06
N ALA A 275 -2.20 -8.47 -11.40
CA ALA A 275 -1.49 -8.84 -10.21
C ALA A 275 -2.42 -9.04 -9.01
N ARG A 276 -1.92 -9.84 -8.06
CA ARG A 276 -2.60 -10.21 -6.83
C ARG A 276 -3.12 -9.02 -6.02
N ASN A 277 -2.33 -7.96 -5.87
CA ASN A 277 -2.71 -6.81 -5.03
C ASN A 277 -4.04 -6.20 -5.48
N SER A 278 -4.24 -6.10 -6.79
CA SER A 278 -5.46 -5.62 -7.41
C SER A 278 -6.63 -6.60 -7.29
N THR A 279 -6.43 -7.88 -7.62
CA THR A 279 -7.54 -8.85 -7.57
C THR A 279 -7.99 -9.17 -6.13
N PHE A 280 -7.09 -9.12 -5.16
CA PHE A 280 -7.42 -9.38 -3.76
C PHE A 280 -8.21 -8.26 -3.08
N THR A 281 -8.33 -7.08 -3.71
CA THR A 281 -9.24 -6.02 -3.23
C THR A 281 -10.72 -6.42 -3.28
N TYR A 282 -11.06 -7.41 -4.13
CA TYR A 282 -12.40 -7.97 -4.29
C TYR A 282 -12.71 -9.11 -3.31
N LYS A 283 -11.73 -9.56 -2.51
CA LYS A 283 -11.92 -10.68 -1.58
C LYS A 283 -13.05 -10.41 -0.60
N GLY A 284 -13.99 -11.36 -0.50
CA GLY A 284 -15.14 -11.27 0.41
C GLY A 284 -16.15 -10.17 0.05
N LYS A 285 -15.99 -9.49 -1.10
CA LYS A 285 -16.90 -8.46 -1.55
C LYS A 285 -17.87 -9.01 -2.60
N PRO A 286 -19.16 -8.65 -2.52
CA PRO A 286 -20.09 -8.91 -3.60
C PRO A 286 -19.78 -8.04 -4.82
N THR A 287 -19.10 -8.57 -5.83
CA THR A 287 -18.82 -7.83 -7.07
C THR A 287 -19.32 -8.58 -8.30
N LYS A 288 -19.72 -7.82 -9.32
CA LYS A 288 -20.11 -8.38 -10.62
C LYS A 288 -18.86 -8.50 -11.49
N VAL A 289 -18.72 -9.63 -12.19
CA VAL A 289 -17.56 -9.89 -13.06
C VAL A 289 -17.32 -8.78 -14.09
N GLN A 290 -18.38 -8.22 -14.67
CA GLN A 290 -18.29 -7.09 -15.60
C GLN A 290 -17.65 -5.84 -14.96
N GLN A 291 -17.99 -5.58 -13.70
CA GLN A 291 -17.43 -4.44 -12.95
C GLN A 291 -15.95 -4.67 -12.67
N VAL A 292 -15.56 -5.89 -12.28
CA VAL A 292 -14.14 -6.24 -12.08
C VAL A 292 -13.37 -6.06 -13.39
N ALA A 293 -13.92 -6.51 -14.50
CA ALA A 293 -13.31 -6.37 -15.83
C ALA A 293 -13.13 -4.91 -16.25
N GLU A 294 -14.13 -4.06 -16.03
CA GLU A 294 -14.07 -2.63 -16.31
C GLU A 294 -13.05 -1.91 -15.42
N GLU A 295 -13.08 -2.15 -14.11
CA GLU A 295 -12.20 -1.51 -13.12
C GLU A 295 -10.73 -1.94 -13.29
N LEU A 296 -10.47 -3.20 -13.66
CA LEU A 296 -9.12 -3.72 -13.86
C LEU A 296 -8.63 -3.62 -15.32
N GLY A 297 -9.52 -3.32 -16.26
CA GLY A 297 -9.22 -3.28 -17.69
C GLY A 297 -8.84 -4.66 -18.26
N VAL A 298 -9.64 -5.69 -17.97
CA VAL A 298 -9.43 -7.06 -18.48
C VAL A 298 -10.66 -7.64 -19.17
N HIS A 299 -10.42 -8.48 -20.16
CA HIS A 299 -11.43 -9.24 -20.90
C HIS A 299 -11.93 -10.46 -20.13
N TYR A 300 -11.05 -11.22 -19.49
CA TYR A 300 -11.41 -12.50 -18.85
C TYR A 300 -11.23 -12.43 -17.34
N VAL A 301 -12.13 -13.11 -16.62
CA VAL A 301 -12.05 -13.27 -15.16
C VAL A 301 -12.11 -14.74 -14.79
N LEU A 302 -11.15 -15.19 -13.97
CA LEU A 302 -11.15 -16.52 -13.37
C LEU A 302 -11.67 -16.42 -11.94
N GLU A 303 -12.72 -17.18 -11.64
CA GLU A 303 -13.26 -17.34 -10.29
C GLU A 303 -13.18 -18.80 -9.88
N GLY A 304 -13.24 -19.05 -8.57
CA GLY A 304 -13.16 -20.41 -8.08
C GLY A 304 -13.30 -20.56 -6.58
N SER A 305 -13.16 -21.80 -6.14
CA SER A 305 -13.20 -22.17 -4.73
C SER A 305 -12.25 -23.32 -4.46
N VAL A 306 -11.61 -23.32 -3.29
CA VAL A 306 -10.77 -24.42 -2.81
C VAL A 306 -11.41 -25.03 -1.58
N ARG A 307 -11.47 -26.36 -1.54
CA ARG A 307 -11.83 -27.14 -0.37
C ARG A 307 -10.72 -28.13 -0.06
N ARG A 308 -10.23 -28.10 1.17
CA ARG A 308 -9.26 -29.07 1.69
C ARG A 308 -9.84 -29.79 2.89
N GLU A 309 -9.89 -31.11 2.81
CA GLU A 309 -10.34 -32.00 3.89
C GLU A 309 -9.31 -33.11 4.10
N GLY A 310 -8.52 -32.99 5.16
CA GLY A 310 -7.38 -33.88 5.40
C GLY A 310 -6.36 -33.78 4.26
N ASP A 311 -6.18 -34.88 3.54
CA ASP A 311 -5.27 -34.99 2.40
C ASP A 311 -5.97 -34.74 1.04
N HIS A 312 -7.30 -34.60 1.00
CA HIS A 312 -8.01 -34.34 -0.25
C HIS A 312 -8.17 -32.86 -0.52
N VAL A 313 -7.89 -32.46 -1.77
CA VAL A 313 -8.02 -31.10 -2.28
C VAL A 313 -8.99 -31.11 -3.46
N ARG A 314 -9.97 -30.22 -3.41
CA ARG A 314 -10.89 -29.93 -4.51
C ARG A 314 -10.78 -28.47 -4.90
N VAL A 315 -10.56 -28.22 -6.18
CA VAL A 315 -10.58 -26.90 -6.79
C VAL A 315 -11.74 -26.85 -7.78
N ASN A 316 -12.64 -25.89 -7.60
CA ASN A 316 -13.57 -25.51 -8.65
C ASN A 316 -13.03 -24.23 -9.27
N ALA A 317 -12.96 -24.18 -10.60
CA ALA A 317 -12.56 -22.99 -11.33
C ALA A 317 -13.50 -22.75 -12.50
N GLN A 318 -13.75 -21.50 -12.81
CA GLN A 318 -14.57 -21.08 -13.95
C GLN A 318 -13.94 -19.87 -14.61
N LEU A 319 -13.86 -19.91 -15.94
CA LEU A 319 -13.35 -18.81 -16.75
C LEU A 319 -14.52 -18.12 -17.44
N ILE A 320 -14.58 -16.81 -17.29
CA ILE A 320 -15.71 -15.98 -17.70
C ILE A 320 -15.21 -14.97 -18.73
N ASP A 321 -15.91 -14.87 -19.85
CA ASP A 321 -15.84 -13.71 -20.73
C ASP A 321 -16.61 -12.59 -20.05
N ALA A 322 -15.88 -11.60 -19.53
CA ALA A 322 -16.47 -10.54 -18.73
C ALA A 322 -17.04 -9.40 -19.59
N VAL A 323 -16.74 -9.37 -20.89
CA VAL A 323 -17.33 -8.40 -21.83
C VAL A 323 -18.72 -8.86 -22.23
N ASP A 324 -18.85 -10.13 -22.63
CA ASP A 324 -20.14 -10.71 -23.05
C ASP A 324 -20.93 -11.35 -21.89
N GLY A 325 -20.29 -11.53 -20.73
CA GLY A 325 -20.91 -12.02 -19.50
C GLY A 325 -21.24 -13.52 -19.49
N HIS A 326 -20.63 -14.32 -20.36
CA HIS A 326 -20.88 -15.77 -20.44
C HIS A 326 -19.68 -16.59 -19.97
N HIS A 327 -19.96 -17.76 -19.39
CA HIS A 327 -18.92 -18.70 -18.96
C HIS A 327 -18.32 -19.42 -20.17
N LEU A 328 -17.00 -19.35 -20.33
CA LEU A 328 -16.27 -20.13 -21.33
C LEU A 328 -16.17 -21.60 -20.91
N TRP A 329 -15.92 -21.84 -19.63
CA TRP A 329 -15.97 -23.16 -19.00
C TRP A 329 -16.10 -23.05 -17.48
N ALA A 330 -16.56 -24.13 -16.85
CA ALA A 330 -16.57 -24.32 -15.41
C ALA A 330 -16.24 -25.79 -15.12
N GLU A 331 -15.15 -26.04 -14.40
CA GLU A 331 -14.61 -27.39 -14.20
C GLU A 331 -14.24 -27.64 -12.74
N ARG A 332 -14.22 -28.92 -12.39
CA ARG A 332 -13.88 -29.40 -11.06
C ARG A 332 -12.64 -30.29 -11.11
N TYR A 333 -11.66 -29.98 -10.27
CA TYR A 333 -10.40 -30.70 -10.16
C TYR A 333 -10.28 -31.28 -8.75
N ASP A 334 -10.36 -32.61 -8.65
CA ASP A 334 -10.10 -33.34 -7.41
C ASP A 334 -8.70 -33.97 -7.44
N GLY A 335 -8.06 -34.05 -6.27
CA GLY A 335 -6.82 -34.79 -6.06
C GLY A 335 -6.43 -34.89 -4.59
N GLU A 336 -5.31 -35.52 -4.36
CA GLU A 336 -4.64 -35.53 -3.04
C GLU A 336 -3.66 -34.36 -2.94
N MET A 337 -3.32 -33.94 -1.72
CA MET A 337 -2.35 -32.88 -1.46
C MET A 337 -0.98 -33.23 -2.05
N SER A 338 -0.62 -34.52 -2.08
CA SER A 338 0.56 -35.06 -2.77
C SER A 338 0.60 -34.72 -4.27
N SER A 339 -0.56 -34.48 -4.88
CA SER A 339 -0.75 -34.17 -6.30
C SER A 339 -1.15 -32.72 -6.58
N VAL A 340 -1.04 -31.82 -5.58
CA VAL A 340 -1.51 -30.43 -5.66
C VAL A 340 -0.95 -29.66 -6.87
N PHE A 341 0.33 -29.87 -7.20
CA PHE A 341 0.97 -29.24 -8.36
C PHE A 341 0.33 -29.70 -9.68
N GLY A 342 0.00 -30.99 -9.78
CA GLY A 342 -0.71 -31.54 -10.93
C GLY A 342 -2.15 -31.01 -11.06
N LEU A 343 -2.77 -30.52 -9.97
CA LEU A 343 -4.05 -29.81 -10.04
C LEU A 343 -3.87 -28.43 -10.68
N GLN A 344 -2.90 -27.66 -10.20
CA GLN A 344 -2.59 -26.32 -10.72
C GLN A 344 -2.22 -26.37 -12.21
N ASP A 345 -1.39 -27.32 -12.60
CA ASP A 345 -1.01 -27.52 -14.01
C ASP A 345 -2.21 -27.75 -14.92
N ARG A 346 -3.23 -28.50 -14.46
CA ARG A 346 -4.44 -28.75 -15.25
C ARG A 346 -5.28 -27.49 -15.42
N VAL A 347 -5.41 -26.68 -14.37
CA VAL A 347 -6.10 -25.39 -14.44
C VAL A 347 -5.38 -24.45 -15.43
N ILE A 348 -4.07 -24.32 -15.31
CA ILE A 348 -3.26 -23.45 -16.20
C ILE A 348 -3.35 -23.93 -17.66
N LYS A 349 -3.21 -25.24 -17.91
CA LYS A 349 -3.36 -25.81 -19.27
C LYS A 349 -4.74 -25.56 -19.86
N GLN A 350 -5.80 -25.65 -19.04
CA GLN A 350 -7.16 -25.35 -19.48
C GLN A 350 -7.32 -23.88 -19.86
N ILE A 351 -6.75 -22.95 -19.08
CA ILE A 351 -6.76 -21.51 -19.38
C ILE A 351 -6.01 -21.24 -20.69
N VAL A 352 -4.77 -21.72 -20.82
CA VAL A 352 -3.94 -21.53 -22.01
C VAL A 352 -4.63 -22.06 -23.27
N SER A 353 -5.25 -23.25 -23.18
CA SER A 353 -6.00 -23.86 -24.27
C SER A 353 -7.23 -23.03 -24.67
N THR A 354 -8.04 -22.62 -23.69
CA THR A 354 -9.28 -21.85 -23.93
C THR A 354 -8.97 -20.49 -24.55
N LEU A 355 -7.95 -19.79 -24.02
CA LEU A 355 -7.55 -18.48 -24.50
C LEU A 355 -6.67 -18.53 -25.76
N SER A 356 -6.41 -19.73 -26.31
CA SER A 356 -5.57 -19.95 -27.48
C SER A 356 -4.18 -19.30 -27.39
N VAL A 357 -3.59 -19.29 -26.18
CA VAL A 357 -2.30 -18.63 -25.91
C VAL A 357 -1.18 -19.48 -26.50
N LYS A 358 -0.35 -18.88 -27.35
CA LYS A 358 0.82 -19.55 -27.95
C LYS A 358 2.00 -19.50 -26.97
N LEU A 359 2.35 -20.66 -26.42
CA LEU A 359 3.53 -20.82 -25.56
C LEU A 359 4.82 -20.90 -26.39
N THR A 360 5.84 -20.16 -26.01
CA THR A 360 7.20 -20.27 -26.53
C THR A 360 7.87 -21.57 -26.06
N SER A 361 8.91 -22.03 -26.77
CA SER A 361 9.67 -23.21 -26.36
C SER A 361 10.37 -23.05 -25.01
N ALA A 362 10.66 -21.82 -24.58
CA ALA A 362 11.25 -21.54 -23.27
C ALA A 362 10.21 -21.70 -22.16
N GLU A 363 9.02 -21.12 -22.31
CA GLU A 363 7.91 -21.23 -21.35
C GLU A 363 7.49 -22.70 -21.15
N GLN A 364 7.44 -23.49 -22.23
CA GLN A 364 7.13 -24.92 -22.15
C GLN A 364 8.16 -25.72 -21.33
N LYS A 365 9.45 -25.36 -21.42
CA LYS A 365 10.51 -26.02 -20.64
C LYS A 365 10.46 -25.65 -19.16
N VAL A 366 10.20 -24.37 -18.86
CA VAL A 366 10.09 -23.87 -17.48
C VAL A 366 8.87 -24.50 -16.78
N ALA A 367 7.74 -24.58 -17.46
CA ALA A 367 6.52 -25.20 -16.92
C ALA A 367 6.63 -26.72 -16.70
N ALA A 368 7.65 -27.39 -17.27
CA ALA A 368 7.80 -28.84 -17.18
C ALA A 368 8.57 -29.31 -15.93
N VAL A 369 9.22 -28.40 -15.19
CA VAL A 369 10.04 -28.74 -14.03
C VAL A 369 9.40 -28.15 -12.76
N PRO A 370 8.76 -28.98 -11.91
CA PRO A 370 8.20 -28.49 -10.65
C PRO A 370 9.32 -28.01 -9.72
N GLU A 371 9.12 -26.85 -9.08
CA GLU A 371 10.11 -26.25 -8.19
C GLU A 371 10.30 -27.02 -6.88
N THR A 372 9.29 -27.80 -6.47
CA THR A 372 9.35 -28.78 -5.39
C THR A 372 8.39 -29.92 -5.67
N THR A 373 8.72 -31.12 -5.17
CA THR A 373 7.79 -32.26 -5.13
C THR A 373 7.30 -32.54 -3.71
N ASN A 374 7.69 -31.71 -2.72
CA ASN A 374 7.30 -31.88 -1.33
C ASN A 374 6.09 -30.98 -0.98
N PRO A 375 4.88 -31.55 -0.83
CA PRO A 375 3.67 -30.77 -0.55
C PRO A 375 3.71 -30.08 0.82
N GLN A 376 4.45 -30.60 1.79
CA GLN A 376 4.61 -29.96 3.11
C GLN A 376 5.53 -28.74 3.02
N ALA A 377 6.60 -28.81 2.22
CA ALA A 377 7.47 -27.66 1.97
C ALA A 377 6.67 -26.55 1.27
N TYR A 378 5.82 -26.92 0.31
CA TYR A 378 4.91 -26.01 -0.36
C TYR A 378 3.88 -25.36 0.58
N ASP A 379 3.16 -26.15 1.39
CA ASP A 379 2.22 -25.62 2.40
C ASP A 379 2.90 -24.62 3.35
N THR A 380 4.11 -24.97 3.80
CA THR A 380 4.92 -24.13 4.69
C THR A 380 5.33 -22.82 4.01
N LEU A 381 5.71 -22.88 2.72
CA LEU A 381 6.02 -21.69 1.92
C LEU A 381 4.80 -20.76 1.83
N LEU A 382 3.59 -21.30 1.55
CA LEU A 382 2.38 -20.50 1.45
C LEU A 382 2.05 -19.78 2.76
N ARG A 383 2.23 -20.44 3.91
CA ARG A 383 2.11 -19.79 5.23
C ARG A 383 3.10 -18.65 5.39
N GLY A 384 4.35 -18.87 4.99
CA GLY A 384 5.38 -17.82 5.04
C GLY A 384 4.99 -16.58 4.24
N TRP A 385 4.49 -16.76 3.01
CA TRP A 385 4.01 -15.66 2.19
C TRP A 385 2.79 -14.94 2.77
N GLU A 386 1.85 -15.68 3.37
CA GLU A 386 0.71 -15.07 4.07
C GLU A 386 1.18 -14.13 5.20
N HIS A 387 2.23 -14.50 5.93
CA HIS A 387 2.83 -13.60 6.93
C HIS A 387 3.59 -12.43 6.30
N LEU A 388 4.36 -12.66 5.22
CA LEU A 388 5.17 -11.63 4.58
C LEU A 388 4.31 -10.53 3.94
N ARG A 389 3.12 -10.88 3.44
CA ARG A 389 2.18 -9.93 2.80
C ARG A 389 1.51 -8.97 3.77
N ARG A 390 1.46 -9.29 5.07
CA ARG A 390 0.89 -8.38 6.10
C ARG A 390 1.75 -7.12 6.32
N ASP A 391 2.95 -7.09 5.74
CA ASP A 391 3.89 -5.97 5.74
C ASP A 391 4.15 -5.35 7.12
N SER A 392 4.18 -6.21 8.14
CA SER A 392 4.49 -5.86 9.51
C SER A 392 5.78 -6.52 9.96
N GLU A 393 6.44 -5.95 10.96
CA GLU A 393 7.69 -6.50 11.51
C GLU A 393 7.49 -7.92 12.04
N THR A 394 6.42 -8.14 12.81
CA THR A 394 6.06 -9.47 13.32
C THR A 394 5.73 -10.44 12.19
N GLY A 395 5.10 -9.96 11.11
CA GLY A 395 4.85 -10.72 9.90
C GLY A 395 6.15 -11.16 9.20
N ARG A 396 7.12 -10.27 9.05
CA ARG A 396 8.43 -10.59 8.44
C ARG A 396 9.22 -11.62 9.24
N ILE A 397 9.21 -11.51 10.57
CA ILE A 397 9.84 -12.49 11.47
C ILE A 397 9.17 -13.86 11.33
N ALA A 398 7.84 -13.92 11.39
CA ALA A 398 7.11 -15.17 11.22
C ALA A 398 7.33 -15.78 9.82
N ALA A 399 7.33 -14.96 8.77
CA ALA A 399 7.59 -15.41 7.41
C ALA A 399 8.98 -16.05 7.27
N THR A 400 9.99 -15.45 7.89
CA THR A 400 11.37 -15.96 7.91
C THR A 400 11.45 -17.36 8.53
N ASP A 401 10.75 -17.62 9.63
CA ASP A 401 10.67 -18.96 10.25
C ASP A 401 10.04 -19.99 9.31
N PHE A 402 8.89 -19.65 8.70
CA PHE A 402 8.23 -20.53 7.75
C PHE A 402 9.11 -20.84 6.53
N PHE A 403 9.76 -19.85 5.93
CA PHE A 403 10.65 -20.10 4.79
C PHE A 403 11.86 -20.96 5.17
N GLN A 404 12.43 -20.74 6.36
CA GLN A 404 13.52 -21.59 6.87
C GLN A 404 13.07 -23.04 7.06
N ARG A 405 11.86 -23.26 7.57
CA ARG A 405 11.27 -24.61 7.71
C ARG A 405 10.97 -25.26 6.35
N ALA A 406 10.49 -24.49 5.37
CA ALA A 406 10.30 -25.00 4.01
C ALA A 406 11.62 -25.50 3.40
N ILE A 407 12.73 -24.78 3.63
CA ILE A 407 14.08 -25.21 3.22
C ILE A 407 14.53 -26.49 3.94
N VAL A 408 14.19 -26.66 5.23
CA VAL A 408 14.50 -27.90 5.95
C VAL A 408 13.73 -29.09 5.37
N LEU A 409 12.48 -28.89 4.97
CA LEU A 409 11.64 -29.92 4.36
C LEU A 409 12.08 -30.27 2.92
N ASP A 410 12.59 -29.29 2.17
CA ASP A 410 13.15 -29.49 0.84
C ASP A 410 14.38 -28.57 0.62
N PRO A 411 15.59 -29.09 0.86
CA PRO A 411 16.83 -28.31 0.73
C PRO A 411 17.15 -27.83 -0.69
N ASN A 412 16.48 -28.35 -1.72
CA ASN A 412 16.65 -27.93 -3.12
C ASN A 412 15.58 -26.93 -3.58
N TYR A 413 14.67 -26.52 -2.69
CA TYR A 413 13.55 -25.66 -3.04
C TYR A 413 13.97 -24.20 -3.24
N SER A 414 14.43 -23.87 -4.45
CA SER A 414 14.97 -22.54 -4.79
C SER A 414 14.01 -21.38 -4.48
N ARG A 415 12.71 -21.56 -4.74
CA ARG A 415 11.68 -20.55 -4.41
C ARG A 415 11.64 -20.25 -2.91
N ALA A 416 11.89 -21.23 -2.03
CA ALA A 416 11.96 -20.99 -0.60
C ALA A 416 13.19 -20.14 -0.22
N TYR A 417 14.36 -20.40 -0.80
CA TYR A 417 15.54 -19.54 -0.62
C TYR A 417 15.32 -18.13 -1.17
N ALA A 418 14.71 -17.98 -2.35
CA ALA A 418 14.38 -16.69 -2.92
C ALA A 418 13.38 -15.90 -2.05
N SER A 419 12.37 -16.58 -1.49
CA SER A 419 11.38 -15.98 -0.60
C SER A 419 12.01 -15.54 0.73
N LEU A 420 12.92 -16.36 1.29
CA LEU A 420 13.69 -16.00 2.46
C LEU A 420 14.64 -14.83 2.19
N ALA A 421 15.30 -14.80 1.02
CA ALA A 421 16.10 -13.68 0.57
C ALA A 421 15.24 -12.41 0.46
N ALA A 422 14.05 -12.48 -0.12
CA ALA A 422 13.12 -11.35 -0.21
C ALA A 422 12.67 -10.84 1.17
N ALA A 423 12.37 -11.73 2.12
CA ALA A 423 12.06 -11.35 3.49
C ALA A 423 13.23 -10.63 4.19
N ASN A 424 14.44 -11.18 4.05
CA ASN A 424 15.66 -10.57 4.57
C ASN A 424 15.95 -9.21 3.90
N TRP A 425 15.73 -9.07 2.59
CA TRP A 425 15.83 -7.80 1.90
C TRP A 425 14.87 -6.77 2.50
N ARG A 426 13.58 -7.10 2.64
CA ARG A 426 12.58 -6.21 3.24
C ARG A 426 12.99 -5.76 4.64
N THR A 427 13.38 -6.68 5.50
CA THR A 427 13.90 -6.36 6.84
C THR A 427 15.14 -5.46 6.79
N GLY A 428 16.07 -5.73 5.87
CA GLY A 428 17.29 -4.95 5.67
C GLY A 428 17.04 -3.50 5.20
N VAL A 429 15.90 -3.22 4.57
CA VAL A 429 15.59 -1.87 4.06
C VAL A 429 14.54 -1.12 4.88
N SER A 430 13.79 -1.77 5.77
CA SER A 430 12.72 -1.14 6.58
C SER A 430 12.98 -1.16 8.09
N SER A 431 13.83 -2.06 8.60
CA SER A 431 14.04 -2.20 10.05
C SER A 431 14.73 -0.97 10.67
N GLY A 432 14.09 -0.38 11.67
CA GLY A 432 14.69 0.62 12.57
C GLY A 432 15.79 0.05 13.45
N ASP A 433 15.68 -1.22 13.81
CA ASP A 433 16.69 -1.96 14.57
C ASP A 433 17.90 -2.26 13.68
N PHE A 434 19.04 -1.67 14.03
CA PHE A 434 20.31 -1.79 13.31
C PHE A 434 20.83 -3.24 13.29
N THR A 435 20.89 -3.89 14.46
CA THR A 435 21.40 -5.26 14.59
C THR A 435 20.59 -6.22 13.71
N ARG A 436 19.27 -6.06 13.71
CA ARG A 436 18.38 -6.85 12.86
C ARG A 436 18.62 -6.59 11.37
N ARG A 437 18.80 -5.33 10.98
CA ARG A 437 19.10 -4.93 9.60
C ARG A 437 20.37 -5.60 9.08
N GLU A 438 21.43 -5.58 9.88
CA GLU A 438 22.73 -6.15 9.51
C GLU A 438 22.70 -7.68 9.46
N ASN A 439 22.02 -8.33 10.42
CA ASN A 439 21.76 -9.76 10.38
C ASN A 439 20.96 -10.16 9.12
N ALA A 440 19.94 -9.37 8.77
CA ALA A 440 19.14 -9.60 7.57
C ALA A 440 19.99 -9.47 6.29
N SER A 441 20.88 -8.47 6.19
CA SER A 441 21.81 -8.30 5.06
C SER A 441 22.75 -9.51 4.87
N ARG A 442 23.32 -10.04 5.97
CA ARG A 442 24.14 -11.27 5.94
C ARG A 442 23.34 -12.48 5.48
N ASN A 443 22.13 -12.66 6.04
CA ASN A 443 21.25 -13.76 5.67
C ASN A 443 20.77 -13.66 4.22
N LEU A 444 20.47 -12.47 3.74
CA LEU A 444 20.10 -12.19 2.36
C LEU A 444 21.17 -12.71 1.40
N THR A 445 22.44 -12.32 1.60
CA THR A 445 23.54 -12.71 0.72
C THR A 445 23.68 -14.24 0.64
N ARG A 446 23.64 -14.91 1.80
CA ARG A 446 23.73 -16.37 1.89
C ARG A 446 22.58 -17.09 1.18
N ASN A 447 21.34 -16.66 1.45
CA ASN A 447 20.15 -17.31 0.88
C ASN A 447 19.99 -17.02 -0.60
N LEU A 448 20.33 -15.81 -1.04
CA LEU A 448 20.33 -15.44 -2.45
C LEU A 448 21.34 -16.29 -3.23
N ALA A 449 22.55 -16.52 -2.71
CA ALA A 449 23.54 -17.39 -3.36
C ALA A 449 22.99 -18.81 -3.62
N LYS A 450 22.23 -19.37 -2.66
CA LYS A 450 21.55 -20.66 -2.81
C LYS A 450 20.41 -20.62 -3.82
N ALA A 451 19.59 -19.57 -3.80
CA ALA A 451 18.51 -19.38 -4.78
C ALA A 451 19.05 -19.28 -6.22
N MET A 452 20.25 -18.71 -6.39
CA MET A 452 20.88 -18.56 -7.69
C MET A 452 21.48 -19.85 -8.27
N GLU A 453 21.51 -20.96 -7.52
CA GLU A 453 21.88 -22.29 -8.07
C GLU A 453 20.82 -22.79 -9.07
N ASN A 454 19.53 -22.47 -8.83
CA ASN A 454 18.40 -22.72 -9.74
C ASN A 454 17.48 -21.48 -9.74
N PRO A 455 17.85 -20.39 -10.45
CA PRO A 455 17.27 -19.08 -10.21
C PRO A 455 15.81 -18.97 -10.67
N THR A 456 14.97 -18.52 -9.75
CA THR A 456 13.58 -18.10 -10.04
C THR A 456 13.54 -16.63 -10.48
N PRO A 457 12.42 -16.14 -11.07
CA PRO A 457 12.27 -14.71 -11.37
C PRO A 457 12.52 -13.84 -10.13
N LEU A 458 11.99 -14.24 -8.97
CA LEU A 458 12.19 -13.56 -7.69
C LEU A 458 13.67 -13.52 -7.27
N ALA A 459 14.42 -14.61 -7.48
CA ALA A 459 15.85 -14.63 -7.15
C ALA A 459 16.62 -13.59 -7.99
N TYR A 460 16.33 -13.50 -9.29
CA TYR A 460 16.91 -12.47 -10.15
C TYR A 460 16.48 -11.05 -9.75
N ALA A 461 15.21 -10.83 -9.40
CA ALA A 461 14.72 -9.54 -8.95
C ALA A 461 15.42 -9.07 -7.67
N ILE A 462 15.54 -9.95 -6.67
CA ILE A 462 16.27 -9.65 -5.42
C ILE A 462 17.78 -9.47 -5.69
N SER A 463 18.36 -10.24 -6.60
CA SER A 463 19.75 -10.04 -7.02
C SER A 463 19.97 -8.65 -7.63
N ALA A 464 19.06 -8.19 -8.49
CA ALA A 464 19.12 -6.86 -9.06
C ALA A 464 19.07 -5.77 -7.98
N GLN A 465 18.23 -5.94 -6.95
CA GLN A 465 18.17 -5.02 -5.82
C GLN A 465 19.50 -4.91 -5.06
N VAL A 466 20.10 -6.07 -4.73
CA VAL A 466 21.39 -6.12 -4.02
C VAL A 466 22.50 -5.51 -4.86
N LEU A 467 22.55 -5.83 -6.15
CA LEU A 467 23.55 -5.30 -7.09
C LEU A 467 23.40 -3.78 -7.25
N ALA A 468 22.16 -3.28 -7.34
CA ALA A 468 21.87 -1.85 -7.41
C ALA A 468 22.32 -1.12 -6.13
N GLN A 469 22.09 -1.69 -4.94
CA GLN A 469 22.55 -1.12 -3.67
C GLN A 469 24.09 -1.05 -3.58
N GLN A 470 24.77 -2.02 -4.19
CA GLN A 470 26.24 -2.03 -4.35
C GLN A 470 26.73 -1.09 -5.46
N GLY A 471 25.82 -0.43 -6.17
CA GLY A 471 26.05 0.42 -7.35
C GLY A 471 26.60 -0.31 -8.57
N ARG A 472 26.46 -1.64 -8.62
CA ARG A 472 26.78 -2.48 -9.78
C ARG A 472 25.61 -2.45 -10.77
N TYR A 473 25.28 -1.26 -11.28
CA TYR A 473 24.04 -1.07 -12.06
C TYR A 473 24.00 -1.87 -13.36
N GLY A 474 25.13 -2.08 -14.04
CA GLY A 474 25.17 -2.93 -15.24
C GLY A 474 24.76 -4.38 -14.95
N ASP A 475 25.27 -4.94 -13.84
CA ASP A 475 24.88 -6.27 -13.38
C ASP A 475 23.43 -6.30 -12.89
N ALA A 476 22.99 -5.22 -12.22
CA ALA A 476 21.62 -5.08 -11.76
C ALA A 476 20.63 -5.08 -12.94
N PHE A 477 20.92 -4.32 -14.01
CA PHE A 477 20.14 -4.33 -15.26
C PHE A 477 20.09 -5.74 -15.87
N ALA A 478 21.23 -6.42 -15.97
CA ALA A 478 21.27 -7.77 -16.51
C ALA A 478 20.50 -8.79 -15.65
N ALA A 479 20.47 -8.61 -14.32
CA ALA A 479 19.68 -9.45 -13.42
C ALA A 479 18.18 -9.18 -13.58
N ILE A 480 17.74 -7.92 -13.57
CA ILE A 480 16.32 -7.61 -13.68
C ILE A 480 15.75 -7.91 -15.07
N ASP A 481 16.54 -7.74 -16.14
CA ASP A 481 16.17 -8.14 -17.50
C ASP A 481 15.89 -9.66 -17.58
N ARG A 482 16.69 -10.49 -16.88
CA ARG A 482 16.42 -11.92 -16.77
C ARG A 482 15.13 -12.21 -16.01
N ALA A 483 14.87 -11.50 -14.92
CA ALA A 483 13.62 -11.66 -14.17
C ALA A 483 12.39 -11.34 -15.05
N MET A 484 12.44 -10.23 -15.79
CA MET A 484 11.37 -9.80 -16.71
C MET A 484 11.17 -10.77 -17.87
N LYS A 485 12.24 -11.39 -18.40
CA LYS A 485 12.11 -12.44 -19.43
C LYS A 485 11.45 -13.71 -18.91
N LEU A 486 11.58 -14.02 -17.63
CA LEU A 486 10.97 -15.20 -17.01
C LEU A 486 9.56 -14.93 -16.47
N ALA A 487 9.27 -13.69 -16.08
CA ALA A 487 7.97 -13.25 -15.56
C ALA A 487 7.63 -11.84 -16.10
N PRO A 488 7.22 -11.76 -17.39
CA PRO A 488 6.98 -10.48 -18.07
C PRO A 488 5.75 -9.71 -17.60
N ASN A 489 4.82 -10.34 -16.88
CA ASN A 489 3.63 -9.67 -16.32
C ASN A 489 3.76 -9.36 -14.82
N ASP A 490 4.91 -9.65 -14.20
CA ASP A 490 5.09 -9.38 -12.77
C ASP A 490 5.37 -7.87 -12.54
N PRO A 491 4.46 -7.12 -11.89
CA PRO A 491 4.65 -5.69 -11.68
C PRO A 491 5.90 -5.36 -10.85
N ASP A 492 6.29 -6.23 -9.91
CA ASP A 492 7.45 -5.98 -9.06
C ASP A 492 8.77 -5.99 -9.86
N ASN A 493 8.81 -6.73 -10.98
CA ASN A 493 9.95 -6.70 -11.89
C ASN A 493 10.07 -5.34 -12.60
N HIS A 494 8.96 -4.79 -13.08
CA HIS A 494 8.92 -3.46 -13.72
C HIS A 494 9.26 -2.34 -12.72
N VAL A 495 8.74 -2.41 -11.49
CA VAL A 495 9.09 -1.46 -10.42
C VAL A 495 10.58 -1.55 -10.07
N SER A 496 11.13 -2.77 -10.05
CA SER A 496 12.55 -3.00 -9.82
C SER A 496 13.42 -2.44 -10.94
N MET A 497 13.00 -2.59 -12.20
CA MET A 497 13.67 -1.99 -13.36
C MET A 497 13.64 -0.46 -13.27
N ALA A 498 12.48 0.13 -12.96
CA ALA A 498 12.33 1.57 -12.76
C ALA A 498 13.26 2.12 -11.68
N ARG A 499 13.47 1.35 -10.59
CA ARG A 499 14.43 1.72 -9.53
C ARG A 499 15.86 1.85 -10.08
N VAL A 500 16.31 0.90 -10.90
CA VAL A 500 17.65 0.95 -11.52
C VAL A 500 17.75 2.08 -12.56
N LEU A 501 16.69 2.30 -13.35
CA LEU A 501 16.61 3.40 -14.32
C LEU A 501 16.67 4.77 -13.64
N ASN A 502 15.87 5.00 -12.59
CA ASN A 502 15.92 6.23 -11.80
C ASN A 502 17.33 6.47 -11.21
N ALA A 503 17.96 5.43 -10.67
CA ALA A 503 19.29 5.53 -10.07
C ALA A 503 20.39 5.93 -11.08
N THR A 504 20.18 5.60 -12.36
CA THR A 504 21.13 5.83 -13.45
C THR A 504 20.77 7.01 -14.35
N GLY A 505 19.73 7.79 -14.00
CA GLY A 505 19.35 9.00 -14.71
C GLY A 505 18.34 8.81 -15.85
N HIS A 506 17.81 7.60 -16.04
CA HIS A 506 16.85 7.27 -17.10
C HIS A 506 15.40 7.41 -16.61
N ALA A 507 15.08 8.56 -16.01
CA ALA A 507 13.81 8.76 -15.31
C ALA A 507 12.55 8.67 -16.21
N ALA A 508 12.66 9.06 -17.47
CA ALA A 508 11.55 8.93 -18.43
C ALA A 508 11.23 7.46 -18.76
N GLU A 509 12.26 6.63 -18.94
CA GLU A 509 12.10 5.19 -19.13
C GLU A 509 11.60 4.53 -17.84
N ALA A 510 12.07 4.99 -16.67
CA ALA A 510 11.57 4.54 -15.38
C ALA A 510 10.06 4.81 -15.24
N GLU A 511 9.59 6.01 -15.59
CA GLU A 511 8.16 6.34 -15.59
C GLU A 511 7.36 5.37 -16.46
N GLN A 512 7.84 5.04 -17.67
CA GLN A 512 7.18 4.08 -18.55
C GLN A 512 7.06 2.70 -17.90
N GLN A 513 8.14 2.22 -17.28
CA GLN A 513 8.13 0.95 -16.55
C GLN A 513 7.15 0.96 -15.37
N VAL A 514 7.10 2.04 -14.59
CA VAL A 514 6.16 2.14 -13.46
C VAL A 514 4.71 2.23 -13.95
N ARG A 515 4.42 2.97 -15.02
CA ARG A 515 3.08 3.01 -15.61
C ARG A 515 2.63 1.65 -16.12
N LEU A 516 3.55 0.88 -16.71
CA LEU A 516 3.26 -0.51 -17.10
C LEU A 516 3.01 -1.40 -15.88
N ALA A 517 3.80 -1.25 -14.81
CA ALA A 517 3.55 -1.94 -13.55
C ALA A 517 2.15 -1.61 -12.98
N MET A 518 1.72 -0.35 -13.06
CA MET A 518 0.37 0.09 -12.65
C MET A 518 -0.74 -0.43 -13.59
N ARG A 519 -0.42 -0.87 -14.80
CA ARG A 519 -1.40 -1.56 -15.67
C ARG A 519 -1.57 -3.02 -15.25
N PHE A 520 -0.49 -3.69 -14.85
CA PHE A 520 -0.58 -5.02 -14.23
C PHE A 520 -1.19 -4.96 -12.82
N ASP A 521 -0.96 -3.87 -12.08
CA ASP A 521 -1.49 -3.64 -10.74
C ASP A 521 -2.24 -2.29 -10.62
N PRO A 522 -3.51 -2.20 -11.09
CA PRO A 522 -4.34 -0.99 -10.97
C PRO A 522 -4.56 -0.46 -9.55
N HIS A 523 -4.35 -1.29 -8.53
CA HIS A 523 -4.28 -0.92 -7.11
C HIS A 523 -2.83 -1.00 -6.60
N PRO A 524 -1.95 -0.09 -7.05
CA PRO A 524 -0.51 -0.24 -6.92
C PRO A 524 -0.04 -0.25 -5.46
N SER A 525 1.00 -1.03 -5.22
CA SER A 525 1.73 -1.02 -3.95
C SER A 525 2.35 0.35 -3.63
N LEU A 526 2.65 0.59 -2.35
CA LEU A 526 3.36 1.78 -1.89
C LEU A 526 4.70 1.98 -2.63
N ALA A 527 5.41 0.89 -2.88
CA ALA A 527 6.69 0.91 -3.59
C ALA A 527 6.55 1.37 -5.05
N THR A 528 5.44 1.04 -5.71
CA THR A 528 5.15 1.46 -7.09
C THR A 528 4.90 2.96 -7.17
N LEU A 529 4.02 3.49 -6.30
CA LEU A 529 3.76 4.93 -6.20
C LEU A 529 5.04 5.72 -5.91
N ARG A 530 5.88 5.20 -5.02
CA ARG A 530 7.17 5.77 -4.68
C ARG A 530 8.09 5.90 -5.89
N MET A 531 8.23 4.84 -6.70
CA MET A 531 9.08 4.90 -7.89
C MET A 531 8.54 5.88 -8.95
N LEU A 532 7.21 5.99 -9.09
CA LEU A 532 6.60 6.99 -9.96
C LEU A 532 6.94 8.42 -9.50
N ALA A 533 6.77 8.69 -8.21
CA ALA A 533 7.05 10.01 -7.65
C ALA A 533 8.52 10.42 -7.82
N VAL A 534 9.45 9.47 -7.62
CA VAL A 534 10.88 9.72 -7.88
C VAL A 534 11.15 9.96 -9.37
N SER A 535 10.48 9.23 -10.27
CA SER A 535 10.61 9.47 -11.72
C SER A 535 10.10 10.87 -12.11
N PHE A 536 9.00 11.35 -11.51
CA PHE A 536 8.51 12.71 -11.72
C PHE A 536 9.48 13.77 -11.19
N PHE A 537 9.95 13.61 -9.95
CA PHE A 537 10.92 14.51 -9.34
C PHE A 537 12.19 14.64 -10.19
N SER A 538 12.72 13.50 -10.66
CA SER A 538 13.94 13.45 -11.48
C SER A 538 13.78 14.12 -12.85
N GLN A 539 12.54 14.26 -13.33
CA GLN A 539 12.20 14.95 -14.57
C GLN A 539 11.83 16.44 -14.35
N GLY A 540 11.82 16.94 -13.10
CA GLY A 540 11.36 18.29 -12.77
C GLY A 540 9.85 18.46 -12.78
N LYS A 541 9.08 17.37 -12.83
CA LYS A 541 7.61 17.35 -12.77
C LYS A 541 7.16 17.41 -11.30
N TYR A 542 7.40 18.55 -10.64
CA TYR A 542 7.29 18.67 -9.18
C TYR A 542 5.85 18.62 -8.66
N ASP A 543 4.88 19.14 -9.40
CA ASP A 543 3.46 19.04 -9.03
C ASP A 543 3.02 17.56 -8.97
N GLU A 544 3.29 16.79 -10.02
CA GLU A 544 2.95 15.37 -10.05
C GLU A 544 3.75 14.54 -9.02
N ALA A 545 4.99 14.95 -8.74
CA ALA A 545 5.80 14.35 -7.67
C ALA A 545 5.17 14.57 -6.29
N ILE A 546 4.71 15.80 -5.99
CA ILE A 546 4.04 16.13 -4.74
C ILE A 546 2.76 15.30 -4.59
N ASP A 547 1.85 15.35 -5.56
CA ASP A 547 0.57 14.62 -5.53
C ASP A 547 0.79 13.11 -5.29
N THR A 548 1.84 12.55 -5.90
CA THR A 548 2.15 11.13 -5.75
C THR A 548 2.81 10.82 -4.40
N PHE A 549 3.71 11.67 -3.90
CA PHE A 549 4.35 11.48 -2.59
C PHE A 549 3.38 11.70 -1.43
N GLU A 550 2.41 12.60 -1.54
CA GLU A 550 1.36 12.78 -0.52
C GLU A 550 0.57 11.48 -0.34
N ARG A 551 0.17 10.82 -1.43
CA ARG A 551 -0.46 9.48 -1.38
C ARG A 551 0.44 8.41 -0.76
N VAL A 552 1.77 8.52 -0.94
CA VAL A 552 2.75 7.63 -0.29
C VAL A 552 2.80 7.88 1.22
N ILE A 553 2.75 9.14 1.66
CA ILE A 553 2.76 9.50 3.08
C ILE A 553 1.43 9.16 3.77
N GLU A 554 0.29 9.37 3.11
CA GLU A 554 -1.05 8.97 3.59
C GLU A 554 -1.13 7.46 3.86
N LYS A 555 -0.45 6.66 3.02
CA LYS A 555 -0.28 5.22 3.21
C LYS A 555 0.75 4.84 4.27
N ARG A 556 1.16 5.80 5.11
CA ARG A 556 2.10 5.68 6.24
C ARG A 556 3.50 5.25 5.80
N SER A 557 4.13 6.08 4.97
CA SER A 557 5.54 5.90 4.59
C SER A 557 6.45 5.73 5.82
N ASP A 558 7.34 4.74 5.71
CA ASP A 558 8.39 4.38 6.66
C ASP A 558 9.80 4.80 6.17
N ARG A 559 9.89 5.63 5.12
CA ARG A 559 11.18 6.03 4.52
C ARG A 559 11.45 7.51 4.69
N LEU A 560 12.58 7.83 5.32
CA LEU A 560 13.14 9.20 5.41
C LEU A 560 13.22 9.87 4.04
N ALA A 561 13.66 9.11 3.05
CA ALA A 561 13.87 9.55 1.67
C ALA A 561 12.57 10.07 1.01
N ASP A 562 11.39 9.53 1.38
CA ASP A 562 10.10 9.98 0.85
C ASP A 562 9.81 11.42 1.29
N TYR A 563 9.99 11.71 2.59
CA TYR A 563 9.79 13.05 3.16
C TYR A 563 10.80 14.05 2.58
N ALA A 564 12.08 13.69 2.50
CA ALA A 564 13.10 14.58 1.94
C ALA A 564 12.80 14.97 0.48
N THR A 565 12.36 14.00 -0.34
CA THR A 565 12.01 14.27 -1.75
C THR A 565 10.77 15.14 -1.87
N LEU A 566 9.76 14.91 -1.02
CA LEU A 566 8.58 15.75 -0.99
C LEU A 566 8.92 17.19 -0.56
N ILE A 567 9.70 17.36 0.50
CA ILE A 567 10.17 18.68 0.97
C ILE A 567 10.96 19.39 -0.13
N SER A 568 11.85 18.68 -0.83
CA SER A 568 12.60 19.23 -1.96
C SER A 568 11.68 19.66 -3.11
N SER A 569 10.65 18.87 -3.40
CA SER A 569 9.65 19.19 -4.43
C SER A 569 8.87 20.47 -4.07
N TYR A 570 8.44 20.61 -2.82
CA TYR A 570 7.79 21.83 -2.33
C TYR A 570 8.72 23.05 -2.44
N GLY A 571 10.00 22.90 -2.08
CA GLY A 571 11.00 23.95 -2.21
C GLY A 571 11.19 24.42 -3.66
N HIS A 572 11.22 23.51 -4.64
CA HIS A 572 11.29 23.89 -6.05
C HIS A 572 10.08 24.69 -6.55
N LEU A 573 8.90 24.43 -6.00
CA LEU A 573 7.68 25.19 -6.30
C LEU A 573 7.52 26.47 -5.46
N GLY A 574 8.41 26.71 -4.49
CA GLY A 574 8.30 27.84 -3.55
C GLY A 574 7.08 27.76 -2.63
N ARG A 575 6.51 26.56 -2.45
CA ARG A 575 5.37 26.31 -1.56
C ARG A 575 5.91 26.09 -0.15
N THR A 576 5.49 26.90 0.81
CA THR A 576 6.00 26.85 2.19
C THR A 576 5.07 26.14 3.17
N ASP A 577 3.80 25.99 2.82
CA ASP A 577 2.78 25.41 3.69
C ASP A 577 3.07 23.92 3.91
N GLY A 578 3.03 23.47 5.17
CA GLY A 578 3.24 22.06 5.53
C GLY A 578 4.69 21.56 5.56
N ILE A 579 5.67 22.30 5.00
CA ILE A 579 7.09 21.89 4.99
C ILE A 579 7.61 21.58 6.39
N GLN A 580 7.34 22.46 7.38
CA GLN A 580 7.87 22.26 8.74
C GLN A 580 7.36 20.96 9.37
N ALA A 581 6.09 20.62 9.14
CA ALA A 581 5.51 19.37 9.65
C ALA A 581 6.20 18.15 9.03
N LEU A 582 6.54 18.21 7.74
CA LEU A 582 7.30 17.16 7.06
C LEU A 582 8.73 17.03 7.59
N ILE A 583 9.41 18.16 7.86
CA ILE A 583 10.74 18.18 8.47
C ILE A 583 10.70 17.57 9.88
N ASP A 584 9.71 17.95 10.69
CA ASP A 584 9.55 17.41 12.05
C ASP A 584 9.28 15.91 12.01
N GLN A 585 8.47 15.44 11.06
CA GLN A 585 8.20 14.03 10.87
C GLN A 585 9.45 13.26 10.39
N TYR A 586 10.23 13.82 9.46
CA TYR A 586 11.53 13.27 9.09
C TYR A 586 12.43 13.12 10.31
N ASN A 587 12.63 14.19 11.09
CA ASN A 587 13.55 14.21 12.23
C ASN A 587 13.14 13.20 13.32
N LYS A 588 11.83 13.04 13.52
CA LYS A 588 11.28 12.01 14.41
C LYS A 588 11.68 10.60 13.97
N TRP A 589 11.55 10.29 12.68
CA TRP A 589 11.97 9.01 12.13
C TRP A 589 13.49 8.83 12.15
N ALA A 590 14.25 9.88 11.85
CA ALA A 590 15.72 9.82 11.82
C ALA A 590 16.26 9.42 13.20
N THR A 591 15.66 9.95 14.26
CA THR A 591 15.95 9.54 15.65
C THR A 591 15.76 8.03 15.87
N VAL A 592 14.71 7.42 15.29
CA VAL A 592 14.46 5.97 15.40
C VAL A 592 15.52 5.15 14.66
N TYR A 593 16.02 5.66 13.53
CA TYR A 593 17.02 4.98 12.70
C TYR A 593 18.47 5.24 13.13
N VAL A 594 18.69 5.98 14.23
CA VAL A 594 20.02 6.45 14.65
C VAL A 594 20.69 7.22 13.50
N GLY A 595 19.91 8.09 12.84
CA GLY A 595 20.31 8.96 11.75
C GLY A 595 20.27 10.44 12.16
N ASP A 596 20.89 11.28 11.34
CA ASP A 596 20.96 12.72 11.57
C ASP A 596 19.63 13.42 11.24
N THR A 597 19.42 14.59 11.84
CA THR A 597 18.31 15.47 11.43
C THR A 597 18.47 15.85 9.95
N LEU A 598 17.36 16.18 9.29
CA LEU A 598 17.38 16.55 7.88
C LEU A 598 18.30 17.75 7.66
N THR A 599 19.33 17.53 6.85
CA THR A 599 20.17 18.58 6.28
C THR A 599 20.12 18.47 4.77
N VAL A 600 20.55 19.52 4.07
CA VAL A 600 20.71 19.50 2.62
C VAL A 600 21.57 18.30 2.18
N GLN A 601 22.59 17.93 2.96
CA GLN A 601 23.52 16.85 2.63
C GLN A 601 23.01 15.45 2.99
N GLU A 602 22.23 15.27 4.07
CA GLU A 602 21.78 13.93 4.51
C GLU A 602 20.90 13.24 3.45
N SER A 603 19.96 13.99 2.88
CA SER A 603 18.99 13.47 1.90
C SER A 603 19.60 12.94 0.59
N ALA A 604 20.84 13.31 0.29
CA ALA A 604 21.51 12.96 -0.96
C ALA A 604 21.91 11.48 -1.02
N TYR A 605 21.85 10.76 0.10
CA TYR A 605 22.47 9.45 0.26
C TYR A 605 21.51 8.26 0.33
N ASP A 606 20.21 8.48 0.53
CA ASP A 606 19.32 7.44 1.07
C ASP A 606 18.60 6.56 0.04
N TRP A 607 18.46 6.99 -1.21
CA TRP A 607 17.52 6.32 -2.11
C TRP A 607 18.06 5.07 -2.82
N TYR A 608 19.32 5.04 -3.23
CA TYR A 608 19.78 4.07 -4.24
C TYR A 608 21.21 3.52 -4.03
N GLY A 609 21.78 3.66 -2.83
CA GLY A 609 23.12 3.15 -2.52
C GLY A 609 24.26 4.14 -2.79
N SER A 610 25.49 3.72 -2.47
CA SER A 610 26.71 4.53 -2.35
C SER A 610 26.78 5.76 -3.27
N VAL A 611 27.09 6.93 -2.69
CA VAL A 611 27.25 8.23 -3.38
C VAL A 611 28.18 8.17 -4.60
N LEU A 612 29.07 7.18 -4.68
CA LEU A 612 29.98 7.00 -5.81
C LEU A 612 29.29 6.67 -7.13
N ASN A 613 28.18 5.94 -7.10
CA ASN A 613 27.60 5.38 -8.33
C ASN A 613 26.31 6.11 -8.76
N TYR A 614 25.87 7.11 -8.00
CA TYR A 614 24.57 7.71 -8.21
C TYR A 614 24.52 8.79 -9.30
N HIS A 615 23.38 8.93 -9.98
CA HIS A 615 23.14 9.98 -10.96
C HIS A 615 23.20 11.39 -10.34
N ARG A 616 24.32 12.09 -10.59
CA ARG A 616 24.65 13.42 -10.02
C ARG A 616 23.52 14.45 -10.12
N PRO A 617 22.85 14.62 -11.29
CA PRO A 617 21.78 15.60 -11.41
C PRO A 617 20.66 15.43 -10.40
N TYR A 618 20.29 14.20 -10.01
CA TYR A 618 19.26 14.01 -9.00
C TYR A 618 19.69 14.55 -7.64
N ILE A 619 20.93 14.29 -7.21
CA ILE A 619 21.45 14.82 -5.93
C ILE A 619 21.44 16.34 -5.96
N THR A 620 21.89 16.94 -7.06
CA THR A 620 21.88 18.39 -7.22
C THR A 620 20.47 18.96 -7.11
N LEU A 621 19.50 18.36 -7.81
CA LEU A 621 18.09 18.77 -7.74
C LEU A 621 17.53 18.61 -6.32
N MET A 622 17.83 17.50 -5.65
CA MET A 622 17.42 17.26 -4.26
C MET A 622 17.92 18.37 -3.34
N GLN A 623 19.22 18.63 -3.36
CA GLN A 623 19.87 19.63 -2.52
C GLN A 623 19.37 21.05 -2.81
N GLU A 624 19.18 21.39 -4.08
CA GLU A 624 18.64 22.69 -4.48
C GLU A 624 17.22 22.91 -3.92
N GLY A 625 16.33 21.92 -4.07
CA GLY A 625 14.97 22.01 -3.56
C GLY A 625 14.94 22.10 -2.04
N LEU A 626 15.79 21.34 -1.33
CA LEU A 626 15.89 21.42 0.13
C LEU A 626 16.37 22.79 0.62
N ARG A 627 17.36 23.39 -0.06
CA ARG A 627 17.79 24.77 0.24
C ARG A 627 16.65 25.76 0.06
N LYS A 628 15.90 25.65 -1.03
CA LYS A 628 14.72 26.49 -1.29
C LYS A 628 13.62 26.28 -0.25
N ALA A 629 13.50 25.06 0.28
CA ALA A 629 12.59 24.72 1.38
C ALA A 629 13.05 25.23 2.76
N GLY A 630 14.23 25.84 2.87
CA GLY A 630 14.77 26.36 4.13
C GLY A 630 15.41 25.29 5.03
N VAL A 631 15.72 24.12 4.49
CA VAL A 631 16.45 23.07 5.23
C VAL A 631 17.90 23.54 5.48
N PRO A 632 18.43 23.37 6.71
CA PRO A 632 19.79 23.81 7.04
C PRO A 632 20.86 23.00 6.29
N GLU A 633 21.99 23.66 6.02
CA GLU A 633 23.20 22.99 5.54
C GLU A 633 23.80 22.13 6.66
N GLY A 634 24.27 20.93 6.31
CA GLY A 634 25.01 20.03 7.18
C GLY A 634 26.53 20.26 7.13
N ALA A 635 27.26 19.52 7.96
CA ALA A 635 28.72 19.46 8.03
C ALA A 635 29.33 18.70 6.84
N GLY A 636 29.01 19.10 5.61
CA GLY A 636 29.49 18.44 4.39
C GLY A 636 29.62 19.36 3.18
N THR A 637 29.49 20.67 3.37
CA THR A 637 29.50 21.68 2.31
C THR A 637 30.90 22.18 1.92
N ASP A 638 31.93 21.84 2.70
CA ASP A 638 33.26 22.43 2.57
C ASP A 638 34.15 21.74 1.52
N LEU A 639 33.75 20.58 1.01
CA LEU A 639 34.41 19.88 -0.10
C LEU A 639 33.40 19.53 -1.19
N ALA A 640 33.80 19.72 -2.45
CA ALA A 640 33.03 19.22 -3.58
C ALA A 640 33.11 17.70 -3.62
N PHE A 641 32.06 17.05 -4.12
CA PHE A 641 32.03 15.59 -4.25
C PHE A 641 33.27 15.04 -5.00
N ASP A 642 33.69 15.74 -6.06
CA ASP A 642 34.86 15.37 -6.86
C ASP A 642 36.17 15.36 -6.06
N ASP A 643 36.24 16.04 -4.92
CA ASP A 643 37.40 15.99 -4.03
C ASP A 643 37.41 14.74 -3.16
N TYR A 644 36.24 14.23 -2.76
CA TYR A 644 36.13 12.99 -2.00
C TYR A 644 36.57 11.78 -2.83
N VAL A 645 36.12 11.71 -4.09
CA VAL A 645 36.36 10.52 -4.94
C VAL A 645 37.79 10.38 -5.41
N LYS A 646 38.60 11.44 -5.39
CA LYS A 646 40.04 11.38 -5.70
C LYS A 646 40.80 10.42 -4.80
N PHE A 647 40.29 10.13 -3.61
CA PHE A 647 40.93 9.27 -2.63
C PHE A 647 40.21 7.94 -2.44
N MET A 648 39.15 7.66 -3.19
CA MET A 648 38.35 6.46 -2.98
C MET A 648 38.27 5.61 -4.24
N THR A 649 38.43 4.31 -4.06
CA THR A 649 38.18 3.32 -5.11
C THR A 649 37.08 2.38 -4.64
N LEU A 650 36.15 2.05 -5.54
CA LEU A 650 35.13 1.04 -5.30
C LEU A 650 35.42 -0.21 -6.12
N THR A 651 35.67 -1.33 -5.44
CA THR A 651 35.91 -2.62 -6.11
C THR A 651 34.89 -3.64 -5.63
N LYS A 652 34.06 -4.15 -6.55
CA LYS A 652 33.02 -5.16 -6.26
C LYS A 652 32.07 -4.78 -5.09
N GLY A 653 31.80 -3.48 -4.92
CA GLY A 653 30.94 -2.96 -3.86
C GLY A 653 31.66 -2.62 -2.56
N GLU A 654 32.98 -2.88 -2.45
CA GLU A 654 33.79 -2.47 -1.30
C GLU A 654 34.54 -1.16 -1.57
N LEU A 655 34.44 -0.22 -0.63
CA LEU A 655 35.18 1.05 -0.66
C LEU A 655 36.57 0.86 -0.05
N SER A 656 37.59 1.34 -0.75
CA SER A 656 38.93 1.55 -0.22
C SER A 656 39.27 3.03 -0.29
N VAL A 657 39.95 3.55 0.75
CA VAL A 657 40.42 4.93 0.79
C VAL A 657 41.94 4.96 0.71
N ASP A 658 42.46 5.52 -0.36
CA ASP A 658 43.90 5.70 -0.56
C ASP A 658 44.48 6.57 0.56
N ARG A 659 45.73 6.30 0.95
CA ARG A 659 46.43 7.00 2.03
C ARG A 659 45.81 6.82 3.43
N THR A 660 45.03 5.76 3.60
CA THR A 660 44.59 5.29 4.92
C THR A 660 45.16 3.90 5.21
N ILE A 661 45.20 3.54 6.50
CA ILE A 661 45.52 2.18 6.94
C ILE A 661 44.20 1.51 7.32
N LYS A 662 43.76 0.53 6.52
CA LYS A 662 42.61 -0.31 6.84
C LYS A 662 43.00 -1.24 8.00
N ILE A 663 42.21 -1.24 9.06
CA ILE A 663 42.49 -2.01 10.29
C ILE A 663 41.36 -2.97 10.59
N ASP A 664 41.69 -4.08 11.25
CA ASP A 664 40.71 -5.02 11.80
C ASP A 664 40.33 -4.68 13.25
N VAL A 665 39.43 -5.47 13.85
CA VAL A 665 38.94 -5.24 15.21
C VAL A 665 40.04 -5.41 16.27
N ALA A 666 41.03 -6.27 16.04
CA ALA A 666 42.14 -6.48 16.97
C ALA A 666 43.09 -5.28 16.99
N GLU A 667 43.44 -4.76 15.82
CA GLU A 667 44.22 -3.54 15.66
C GLU A 667 43.47 -2.30 16.16
N ALA A 668 42.17 -2.22 15.86
CA ALA A 668 41.33 -1.13 16.35
C ALA A 668 41.29 -1.10 17.89
N ARG A 669 41.20 -2.26 18.55
CA ARG A 669 41.30 -2.38 20.01
C ARG A 669 42.64 -1.88 20.54
N ALA A 670 43.74 -2.24 19.88
CA ALA A 670 45.07 -1.82 20.29
C ALA A 670 45.25 -0.29 20.17
N LEU A 671 44.72 0.32 19.11
CA LEU A 671 44.74 1.78 18.93
C LEU A 671 43.88 2.49 19.97
N LEU A 672 42.66 2.00 20.23
CA LEU A 672 41.76 2.55 21.24
C LEU A 672 42.40 2.47 22.65
N ALA A 673 43.06 1.35 22.98
CA ALA A 673 43.78 1.18 24.24
C ALA A 673 44.99 2.12 24.40
N ARG A 674 45.62 2.52 23.29
CA ARG A 674 46.71 3.51 23.25
C ARG A 674 46.21 4.96 23.38
N GLY A 675 44.90 5.18 23.35
CA GLY A 675 44.30 6.52 23.42
C GLY A 675 44.26 7.24 22.07
N VAL A 676 44.38 6.52 20.95
CA VAL A 676 44.13 7.10 19.62
C VAL A 676 42.66 7.53 19.55
N PRO A 677 42.35 8.76 19.12
CA PRO A 677 40.97 9.21 18.95
C PRO A 677 40.22 8.35 17.93
N PHE A 678 39.09 7.78 18.36
CA PHE A 678 38.13 7.10 17.49
C PHE A 678 36.96 8.03 17.21
N ILE A 679 36.77 8.39 15.95
CA ILE A 679 35.70 9.27 15.50
C ILE A 679 34.53 8.42 15.02
N ASP A 680 33.41 8.53 15.73
CA ASP A 680 32.13 7.98 15.29
C ASP A 680 31.47 8.95 14.33
N VAL A 681 31.34 8.53 13.09
CA VAL A 681 30.85 9.39 12.00
C VAL A 681 29.35 9.23 11.74
N ARG A 682 28.65 8.43 12.56
CA ARG A 682 27.20 8.15 12.41
C ARG A 682 26.41 8.21 13.71
N ALA A 683 27.02 8.61 14.82
CA ALA A 683 26.27 8.97 16.01
C ALA A 683 25.50 10.28 15.76
N PRO A 684 24.16 10.32 15.89
CA PRO A 684 23.44 11.58 15.81
C PRO A 684 23.83 12.52 16.95
N LEU A 685 23.61 13.83 16.78
CA LEU A 685 24.06 14.86 17.73
C LEU A 685 23.47 14.74 19.14
N ASN A 686 22.42 13.94 19.33
CA ASN A 686 21.86 13.65 20.65
C ASN A 686 22.65 12.60 21.45
N TYR A 687 23.77 12.11 20.92
CA TYR A 687 24.75 11.33 21.66
C TYR A 687 25.89 12.22 22.16
N ASP A 688 26.12 12.24 23.48
CA ASP A 688 27.21 13.00 24.12
C ASP A 688 28.60 12.54 23.64
N ASP A 689 28.76 11.22 23.42
CA ASP A 689 29.99 10.56 22.96
C ASP A 689 29.66 9.62 21.77
N GLY A 690 30.66 9.00 21.14
CA GLY A 690 30.43 7.95 20.13
C GLY A 690 29.86 6.65 20.73
N HIS A 691 29.43 5.71 19.87
CA HIS A 691 28.87 4.43 20.33
C HIS A 691 29.87 3.53 21.04
N LEU A 692 31.18 3.67 20.74
CA LEU A 692 32.24 3.06 21.55
C LEU A 692 32.55 3.94 22.76
N PRO A 693 32.77 3.36 23.96
CA PRO A 693 33.25 4.11 25.11
C PRO A 693 34.50 4.95 24.79
N LYS A 694 34.45 6.25 25.08
CA LYS A 694 35.50 7.25 24.79
C LYS A 694 35.72 7.60 23.31
N ALA A 695 34.92 7.07 22.39
CA ALA A 695 34.91 7.59 21.03
C ALA A 695 34.31 9.00 21.01
N VAL A 696 34.80 9.83 20.10
CA VAL A 696 34.28 11.17 19.88
C VAL A 696 33.18 11.10 18.83
N ASN A 697 32.02 11.68 19.12
CA ASN A 697 30.94 11.83 18.16
C ASN A 697 31.22 13.04 17.25
N LEU A 698 31.59 12.78 15.99
CA LEU A 698 31.60 13.78 14.93
C LEU A 698 30.90 13.19 13.70
N SER A 699 29.56 13.21 13.71
CA SER A 699 28.75 12.80 12.55
C SER A 699 29.28 13.44 11.27
N LEU A 700 29.45 12.64 10.20
CA LEU A 700 29.85 13.15 8.88
C LEU A 700 28.89 14.25 8.37
N ILE A 701 27.64 14.22 8.83
CA ILE A 701 26.53 14.96 8.24
C ILE A 701 26.25 16.23 9.01
N THR A 702 26.43 16.22 10.33
CA THR A 702 26.07 17.34 11.20
C THR A 702 27.23 17.88 12.04
N GLY A 703 28.31 17.10 12.25
CA GLY A 703 29.38 17.46 13.20
C GLY A 703 30.80 17.54 12.64
N LEU A 704 31.16 16.77 11.61
CA LEU A 704 32.54 16.65 11.13
C LEU A 704 32.93 17.81 10.20
N SER A 705 33.64 18.79 10.75
CA SER A 705 34.21 19.92 10.03
C SER A 705 35.73 19.98 10.27
N LYS A 706 36.43 20.81 9.50
CA LYS A 706 37.87 21.03 9.66
C LYS A 706 38.18 21.55 11.07
N GLU A 707 37.32 22.40 11.60
CA GLU A 707 37.43 23.01 12.92
C GLU A 707 37.15 21.98 14.03
N SER A 708 36.10 21.16 13.90
CA SER A 708 35.76 20.18 14.93
C SER A 708 36.78 19.04 14.99
N LEU A 709 37.33 18.57 13.86
CA LEU A 709 38.38 17.57 13.86
C LEU A 709 39.70 18.12 14.45
N ALA A 710 40.02 19.39 14.19
CA ALA A 710 41.22 20.03 14.74
C ALA A 710 41.19 20.20 16.27
N GLN A 711 40.02 20.14 16.90
CA GLN A 711 39.88 20.12 18.36
C GLN A 711 40.21 18.74 18.96
N VAL A 712 40.18 17.69 18.14
CA VAL A 712 40.38 16.30 18.58
C VAL A 712 41.80 15.81 18.30
N ALA A 713 42.36 16.14 17.13
CA ALA A 713 43.67 15.67 16.69
C ALA A 713 44.37 16.70 15.78
N ALA A 714 45.69 16.85 15.94
CA ALA A 714 46.52 17.58 14.99
C ALA A 714 46.69 16.76 13.68
N LYS A 715 47.20 17.40 12.62
CA LYS A 715 47.29 16.77 11.28
C LYS A 715 48.28 15.60 11.22
N GLU A 716 49.26 15.62 12.10
CA GLU A 716 50.32 14.63 12.26
C GLU A 716 49.98 13.55 13.29
N ASP A 717 48.89 13.71 14.04
CA ASP A 717 48.42 12.73 15.03
C ASP A 717 47.72 11.55 14.36
N GLU A 718 47.67 10.42 15.09
CA GLU A 718 46.89 9.25 14.70
C GLU A 718 45.40 9.52 14.93
N VAL A 719 44.55 9.19 13.96
CA VAL A 719 43.09 9.26 14.10
C VAL A 719 42.43 8.08 13.41
N ALA A 720 41.42 7.48 14.04
CA ALA A 720 40.66 6.37 13.49
C ALA A 720 39.20 6.77 13.22
N PHE A 721 38.67 6.42 12.05
CA PHE A 721 37.27 6.63 11.72
C PHE A 721 36.52 5.29 11.64
N TYR A 722 35.30 5.28 12.17
CA TYR A 722 34.39 4.15 12.09
C TYR A 722 32.94 4.61 11.97
N GLY A 723 32.06 3.70 11.56
CA GLY A 723 30.62 3.92 11.55
C GLY A 723 29.86 2.62 11.78
N GLN A 724 28.57 2.60 11.45
CA GLN A 724 27.67 1.52 11.87
C GLN A 724 27.99 0.14 11.25
N GLY A 725 28.44 0.05 9.98
CA GLY A 725 28.61 -1.24 9.27
C GLY A 725 30.00 -1.52 8.67
N LYS A 726 30.25 -2.79 8.33
CA LYS A 726 31.51 -3.33 7.75
C LYS A 726 31.95 -2.65 6.44
N HIS A 727 31.01 -2.04 5.73
CA HIS A 727 31.30 -1.29 4.51
C HIS A 727 30.71 0.11 4.59
N SER A 728 30.78 0.73 5.77
CA SER A 728 30.26 2.09 5.99
C SER A 728 30.91 3.07 5.02
N ALA A 729 30.12 3.51 4.04
CA ALA A 729 30.56 4.53 3.10
C ALA A 729 30.87 5.84 3.84
N TYR A 730 30.11 6.17 4.89
CA TYR A 730 30.32 7.36 5.72
C TYR A 730 31.73 7.43 6.33
N ALA A 731 32.26 6.32 6.84
CA ALA A 731 33.61 6.29 7.38
C ALA A 731 34.67 6.48 6.28
N ALA A 732 34.43 5.94 5.08
CA ALA A 732 35.30 6.20 3.94
C ALA A 732 35.29 7.67 3.51
N TYR A 733 34.12 8.33 3.47
CA TYR A 733 34.01 9.76 3.19
C TYR A 733 34.70 10.60 4.26
N ALA A 734 34.54 10.28 5.54
CA ALA A 734 35.20 10.98 6.63
C ALA A 734 36.74 10.90 6.51
N CYS A 735 37.28 9.72 6.18
CA CYS A 735 38.70 9.57 5.89
C CYS A 735 39.14 10.44 4.70
N ALA A 736 38.40 10.41 3.58
CA ALA A 736 38.70 11.25 2.41
C ALA A 736 38.67 12.75 2.75
N LYS A 737 37.75 13.16 3.61
CA LYS A 737 37.64 14.53 4.13
C LYS A 737 38.87 14.93 4.93
N ALA A 738 39.27 14.09 5.90
CA ALA A 738 40.46 14.31 6.70
C ALA A 738 41.73 14.39 5.84
N ILE A 739 41.85 13.53 4.83
CA ILE A 739 42.94 13.58 3.85
C ILE A 739 42.98 14.92 3.13
N ALA A 740 41.83 15.41 2.63
CA ALA A 740 41.74 16.69 1.94
C ALA A 740 42.13 17.88 2.84
N TRP A 741 41.85 17.77 4.14
CA TRP A 741 42.28 18.77 5.14
C TRP A 741 43.75 18.66 5.56
N GLY A 742 44.45 17.62 5.12
CA GLY A 742 45.89 17.41 5.29
C GLY A 742 46.30 16.48 6.44
N TYR A 743 45.38 15.66 6.95
CA TYR A 743 45.71 14.62 7.92
C TYR A 743 46.48 13.48 7.24
N THR A 744 47.48 12.93 7.92
CA THR A 744 48.43 11.98 7.29
C THR A 744 48.46 10.59 7.91
N ARG A 745 48.00 10.42 9.16
CA ARG A 745 48.00 9.13 9.89
C ARG A 745 46.57 8.69 10.21
N ILE A 746 45.86 8.27 9.17
CA ILE A 746 44.43 7.95 9.25
C ILE A 746 44.22 6.45 9.21
N TYR A 747 43.48 5.94 10.19
CA TYR A 747 43.03 4.56 10.26
C TYR A 747 41.57 4.44 9.83
N TYR A 748 41.28 3.47 8.96
CA TYR A 748 39.94 3.17 8.47
C TYR A 748 39.48 1.82 9.04
N PHE A 749 38.58 1.86 10.02
CA PHE A 749 38.01 0.63 10.56
C PHE A 749 36.76 0.23 9.77
N ALA A 750 36.92 -0.80 8.94
CA ALA A 750 35.88 -1.34 8.09
C ALA A 750 35.11 -2.50 8.75
N GLY A 751 35.10 -2.62 10.08
CA GLY A 751 34.33 -3.68 10.75
C GLY A 751 32.94 -3.26 11.22
N GLY A 752 32.77 -1.96 11.46
CA GLY A 752 31.55 -1.39 12.02
C GLY A 752 31.18 -1.93 13.41
N TYR A 753 29.98 -1.62 13.89
CA TYR A 753 29.54 -1.93 15.26
C TYR A 753 29.41 -3.44 15.51
N MET A 754 29.02 -4.21 14.48
CA MET A 754 28.83 -5.66 14.65
C MET A 754 30.13 -6.40 14.93
N GLU A 755 31.25 -6.06 14.28
CA GLU A 755 32.52 -6.74 14.58
C GLU A 755 33.01 -6.42 16.00
N TRP A 756 32.75 -5.21 16.52
CA TRP A 756 32.97 -4.91 17.93
C TRP A 756 32.10 -5.76 18.85
N THR A 757 30.83 -5.95 18.50
CA THR A 757 29.86 -6.72 19.29
C THR A 757 30.18 -8.21 19.29
N ASP A 758 30.52 -8.77 18.13
CA ASP A 758 30.86 -10.19 17.95
C ASP A 758 32.10 -10.58 18.79
N GLU A 759 33.02 -9.63 19.01
CA GLU A 759 34.19 -9.77 19.89
C GLU A 759 33.90 -9.42 21.36
N GLY A 760 32.63 -9.17 21.72
CA GLY A 760 32.19 -8.90 23.08
C GLY A 760 32.52 -7.50 23.62
N TYR A 761 32.77 -6.52 22.75
CA TYR A 761 33.03 -5.13 23.16
C TYR A 761 31.72 -4.40 23.49
N PRO A 762 31.66 -3.63 24.59
CA PRO A 762 30.44 -2.91 24.95
C PRO A 762 30.18 -1.74 23.99
N LEU A 763 28.97 -1.69 23.42
CA LEU A 763 28.47 -0.54 22.67
C LEU A 763 27.41 0.20 23.49
N VAL A 764 27.47 1.52 23.44
CA VAL A 764 26.43 2.42 23.97
C VAL A 764 25.46 2.71 22.84
N ILE A 765 24.35 1.97 22.80
CA ILE A 765 23.30 2.14 21.77
C ILE A 765 22.09 2.91 22.32
N GLU A 766 22.00 3.09 23.64
CA GLU A 766 20.89 3.84 24.26
C GLU A 766 21.16 5.35 24.27
N VAL A 767 20.23 6.11 23.69
CA VAL A 767 20.14 7.56 23.82
C VAL A 767 19.84 7.90 25.28
N LYS A 768 20.73 8.61 25.97
CA LYS A 768 20.31 9.34 27.18
C LYS A 768 19.38 10.45 26.72
N ARG A 769 18.10 10.32 27.07
CA ARG A 769 17.04 11.31 26.80
C ARG A 769 17.37 12.67 27.38
#